data_AF-A0A5M8Q3V3-F1
#
_entry.id   AF-A0A5M8Q3V3-F1
#
_cell.length_a   1.000
_cell.length_b   1.000
_cell.length_c   1.000
_cell.angle_alpha   90.00
_cell.angle_beta   90.00
_cell.angle_gamma   90.00
#
_symmetry.space_group_name_H-M   'P 1'
#
loop_
_entity.id
_entity.type
_entity.pdbx_description
1 polymer ?
#
loop_
_entity_poly.entity_id
_entity_poly.type
_entity_poly.pdbx_seq_one_letter_code
_entity_poly.pdbx_strand_id
1 'polypeptide(L)'
;MAPSHKWVSSVNSVRLNEDLGEFGGRASQTFLSRPNYNAKRSGLSLDGEVFYASFLYLAIPTVTAIAILIADARQVAFTGGIYVVVTGNRASVSIAVQVISIGLALIQVAAVSRTFNFATRIRLRKVPTSLSVLQFWNGISSGNIQWSLKSKLLALLSIYVGLAAIPAAIWTGSLTPVVTSTTHATTVRIPQYSNMSLVKEWPLEIARSGPSLRNAKGFFTYSIGGQYGGLLTQSITTATTMDGSPRHHVKYDNSNFMYIGRSFGVGSSVGLVDDDIVQNPLAQSYQYQETGYATQVTCSYNTSDTFFHISQLEVDVMLYPAEGYLPDSTGPEFSVFVGHGADAIVAFGVAAQPVKMGSTRYLGIAAGSSYVNLDATQCKLDFIPSAFDVVVNVKSKSITPDRRVVTTDDEIMPSSATDIEPSGNLIHVVARQIELYSNDLTNIYQSIVGNALNFSISDYCTFVEQSSANNSNTPSPDSTTITLKGIENSITAMIDDILVGYASAQLMIADDLVETSATVSLSAIGFGKSIYIYINFAISTLVLLLVAEEAIRTKGWRDLPAFDYTDLAHLAIASSKGGTDIADVTTSGVSQAGEDRSEDEKETDRHRGLSYSWSLARLQRLTSNRDQSYTRVRILLREEEGREDGGSGLNRFSLGVA
;
A
#
# COMPACT_ATOMS: atom_id res chain seq x y z
N MET A 1 14.73 15.97 -85.30
CA MET A 1 13.82 17.02 -85.77
C MET A 1 12.77 17.21 -84.67
N ALA A 2 12.64 18.42 -84.12
CA ALA A 2 11.72 18.86 -83.05
C ALA A 2 12.06 18.36 -81.61
N PRO A 3 11.72 19.12 -80.53
CA PRO A 3 12.72 19.76 -79.65
C PRO A 3 12.70 19.28 -78.19
N SER A 4 13.77 19.60 -77.46
CA SER A 4 13.95 19.34 -76.03
C SER A 4 13.13 20.30 -75.17
N HIS A 5 12.15 19.75 -74.45
CA HIS A 5 11.49 20.44 -73.33
C HIS A 5 12.39 20.38 -72.09
N LYS A 6 12.96 21.54 -71.71
CA LYS A 6 13.53 21.74 -70.37
C LYS A 6 12.39 21.76 -69.35
N TRP A 7 12.42 20.82 -68.41
CA TRP A 7 11.63 20.88 -67.19
C TRP A 7 12.25 21.91 -66.24
N VAL A 8 11.45 22.92 -65.88
CA VAL A 8 11.73 23.88 -64.81
C VAL A 8 11.77 23.11 -63.48
N SER A 9 12.90 23.17 -62.78
CA SER A 9 13.05 22.58 -61.45
C SER A 9 12.25 23.38 -60.42
N SER A 10 11.34 22.72 -59.71
CA SER A 10 10.64 23.29 -58.57
C SER A 10 11.63 23.57 -57.43
N VAL A 11 11.72 24.81 -57.00
CA VAL A 11 12.55 25.24 -55.85
C VAL A 11 11.95 24.65 -54.57
N ASN A 12 12.58 23.59 -54.03
CA ASN A 12 12.14 22.86 -52.83
C ASN A 12 13.01 23.13 -51.59
N SER A 13 13.79 24.21 -51.59
CA SER A 13 14.67 24.57 -50.47
C SER A 13 14.68 26.06 -50.21
N VAL A 14 14.43 26.46 -48.96
CA VAL A 14 14.57 27.84 -48.48
C VAL A 14 15.97 27.99 -47.87
N ARG A 15 16.73 28.99 -48.33
CA ARG A 15 18.06 29.36 -47.82
C ARG A 15 18.05 30.84 -47.46
N LEU A 16 18.69 31.21 -46.35
CA LEU A 16 19.17 32.57 -46.10
C LEU A 16 20.64 32.56 -46.49
N ASN A 17 21.05 33.33 -47.50
CA ASN A 17 22.42 33.32 -48.01
C ASN A 17 23.03 34.72 -48.03
N GLU A 18 24.23 34.86 -47.47
CA GLU A 18 25.19 35.92 -47.77
C GLU A 18 26.21 35.30 -48.74
N ASP A 19 26.27 35.79 -49.98
CA ASP A 19 27.28 35.35 -50.94
C ASP A 19 28.52 36.28 -50.89
N LEU A 20 29.69 35.65 -50.75
CA LEU A 20 31.02 36.21 -50.92
C LEU A 20 31.48 35.92 -52.36
N GLY A 21 31.88 36.96 -53.09
CA GLY A 21 32.55 36.85 -54.38
C GLY A 21 33.03 38.21 -54.89
N GLU A 22 34.34 38.43 -54.85
CA GLU A 22 35.03 39.56 -55.48
C GLU A 22 34.78 39.58 -56.99
N PHE A 23 34.25 40.68 -57.53
CA PHE A 23 34.77 41.38 -58.72
C PHE A 23 34.10 42.76 -58.79
N GLY A 24 34.91 43.80 -59.04
CA GLY A 24 34.62 45.18 -58.69
C GLY A 24 33.48 45.86 -59.45
N GLY A 25 32.92 46.90 -58.83
CA GLY A 25 32.08 47.90 -59.51
C GLY A 25 30.85 48.36 -58.74
N ARG A 26 31.06 49.10 -57.64
CA ARG A 26 30.23 50.23 -57.16
C ARG A 26 28.68 50.06 -57.22
N ALA A 27 28.11 49.25 -56.32
CA ALA A 27 26.79 49.48 -55.68
C ALA A 27 26.44 48.31 -54.72
N SER A 28 27.00 48.27 -53.52
CA SER A 28 26.51 47.37 -52.45
C SER A 28 27.15 47.74 -51.12
N GLN A 29 26.48 48.55 -50.31
CA GLN A 29 26.76 48.72 -48.87
C GLN A 29 25.49 49.20 -48.15
N THR A 30 24.50 48.33 -47.96
CA THR A 30 23.39 48.59 -47.00
C THR A 30 22.85 47.34 -46.31
N PHE A 31 23.49 46.17 -46.43
CA PHE A 31 23.02 44.95 -45.77
C PHE A 31 23.64 44.67 -44.39
N LEU A 32 24.67 45.43 -43.97
CA LEU A 32 25.38 45.21 -42.70
C LEU A 32 25.80 46.51 -41.99
N SER A 33 24.85 47.40 -41.71
CA SER A 33 25.06 48.47 -40.72
C SER A 33 24.24 48.22 -39.47
N ARG A 34 24.91 48.14 -38.32
CA ARG A 34 24.33 48.36 -36.98
C ARG A 34 23.33 49.52 -37.05
N PRO A 35 22.15 49.45 -36.41
CA PRO A 35 21.38 50.66 -36.21
C PRO A 35 22.23 51.61 -35.37
N ASN A 36 22.48 52.80 -35.93
CA ASN A 36 23.11 53.89 -35.23
C ASN A 36 22.27 54.18 -33.97
N TYR A 37 22.86 53.93 -32.81
CA TYR A 37 22.40 54.44 -31.53
C TYR A 37 22.41 55.97 -31.62
N ASN A 38 21.27 56.57 -31.97
CA ASN A 38 20.87 57.94 -31.59
C ASN A 38 19.51 58.26 -32.22
N ALA A 39 18.46 57.60 -31.74
CA ALA A 39 17.09 58.09 -31.90
C ALA A 39 16.29 57.75 -30.64
N LYS A 40 16.10 58.79 -29.81
CA LYS A 40 15.08 58.98 -28.77
C LYS A 40 14.56 57.71 -28.06
N ARG A 41 15.10 57.53 -26.86
CA ARG A 41 14.44 57.18 -25.59
C ARG A 41 12.90 57.21 -25.64
N SER A 42 12.28 56.07 -25.92
CA SER A 42 10.91 55.73 -25.46
C SER A 42 10.66 54.23 -25.62
N GLY A 43 10.80 53.51 -24.51
CA GLY A 43 10.09 52.26 -24.17
C GLY A 43 10.20 51.06 -25.12
N LEU A 44 11.18 50.18 -24.91
CA LEU A 44 10.97 48.72 -24.71
C LEU A 44 12.33 48.06 -24.45
N SER A 45 12.69 47.96 -23.17
CA SER A 45 13.83 47.16 -22.68
C SER A 45 13.24 46.00 -21.89
N LEU A 46 12.55 45.09 -22.60
CA LEU A 46 11.82 43.99 -21.95
C LEU A 46 11.90 42.66 -22.70
N ASP A 47 12.77 42.53 -23.72
CA ASP A 47 12.81 41.30 -24.51
C ASP A 47 13.87 40.31 -24.02
N GLY A 48 14.92 40.72 -23.29
CA GLY A 48 15.97 39.81 -22.81
C GLY A 48 15.57 38.90 -21.64
N GLU A 49 14.69 39.38 -20.74
CA GLU A 49 14.32 38.65 -19.52
C GLU A 49 13.19 37.63 -19.72
N VAL A 50 12.36 37.80 -20.74
CA VAL A 50 11.22 36.91 -21.02
C VAL A 50 11.66 35.56 -21.64
N PHE A 51 12.83 35.51 -22.30
CA PHE A 51 13.33 34.29 -22.97
C PHE A 51 13.66 33.15 -22.00
N TYR A 52 14.23 33.46 -20.83
CA TYR A 52 14.64 32.44 -19.84
C TYR A 52 13.54 32.10 -18.82
N ALA A 53 12.55 32.99 -18.65
CA ALA A 53 11.44 32.80 -17.71
C ALA A 53 10.67 31.49 -17.93
N SER A 54 10.61 31.04 -19.18
CA SER A 54 10.00 29.78 -19.58
C SER A 54 10.66 28.54 -18.98
N PHE A 55 11.99 28.55 -18.79
CA PHE A 55 12.73 27.44 -18.17
C PHE A 55 12.73 27.51 -16.65
N LEU A 56 12.47 28.68 -16.06
CA LEU A 56 12.30 28.81 -14.60
C LEU A 56 11.13 27.97 -14.10
N TYR A 57 10.08 27.78 -14.90
CA TYR A 57 8.96 26.89 -14.55
C TYR A 57 9.36 25.43 -14.37
N LEU A 58 10.49 24.98 -14.95
CA LEU A 58 11.01 23.62 -14.74
C LEU A 58 11.45 23.39 -13.28
N ALA A 59 11.69 24.45 -12.51
CA ALA A 59 11.96 24.35 -11.08
C ALA A 59 10.79 23.71 -10.30
N ILE A 60 9.54 23.93 -10.73
CA ILE A 60 8.35 23.39 -10.04
C ILE A 60 8.35 21.85 -10.05
N PRO A 61 8.31 21.17 -11.21
CA PRO A 61 8.27 19.70 -11.24
C PRO A 61 9.54 19.06 -10.66
N THR A 62 10.69 19.71 -10.76
CA THR A 62 11.95 19.19 -10.20
C THR A 62 12.00 19.28 -8.68
N VAL A 63 11.60 20.42 -8.10
CA VAL A 63 11.46 20.59 -6.64
C VAL A 63 10.40 19.63 -6.09
N THR A 64 9.25 19.50 -6.76
CA THR A 64 8.21 18.55 -6.34
C THR A 64 8.71 17.10 -6.39
N ALA A 65 9.45 16.71 -7.43
CA ALA A 65 10.01 15.36 -7.53
C ALA A 65 11.02 15.07 -6.41
N ILE A 66 11.89 16.03 -6.08
CA ILE A 66 12.84 15.92 -4.97
C ILE A 66 12.09 15.85 -3.63
N ALA A 67 11.07 16.69 -3.43
CA ALA A 67 10.29 16.71 -2.19
C ALA A 67 9.58 15.37 -1.93
N ILE A 68 8.99 14.76 -2.96
CA ILE A 68 8.34 13.44 -2.85
C ILE A 68 9.38 12.35 -2.60
N LEU A 69 10.56 12.42 -3.24
CA LEU A 69 11.64 11.47 -2.99
C LEU A 69 12.16 11.56 -1.54
N ILE A 70 12.32 12.77 -1.00
CA ILE A 70 12.70 12.98 0.40
C ILE A 70 11.60 12.47 1.34
N ALA A 71 10.33 12.68 0.99
CA ALA A 71 9.20 12.19 1.78
C ALA A 71 9.15 10.66 1.81
N ASP A 72 9.36 9.99 0.68
CA ASP A 72 9.46 8.51 0.58
C ASP A 72 10.67 7.98 1.35
N ALA A 73 11.84 8.62 1.19
CA ALA A 73 13.06 8.23 1.91
C ALA A 73 12.94 8.38 3.44
N ARG A 74 12.12 9.33 3.91
CA ARG A 74 11.82 9.53 5.33
C ARG A 74 10.60 8.75 5.81
N GLN A 75 9.97 7.94 4.96
CA GLN A 75 8.72 7.23 5.24
C GLN A 75 7.64 8.13 5.84
N VAL A 76 7.53 9.36 5.32
CA VAL A 76 6.53 10.33 5.78
C VAL A 76 5.16 9.79 5.42
N ALA A 77 4.34 9.57 6.44
CA ALA A 77 2.97 9.14 6.25
C ALA A 77 2.05 9.93 7.18
N PHE A 78 0.86 10.24 6.65
CA PHE A 78 -0.11 11.10 7.29
C PHE A 78 -1.22 10.27 7.90
N THR A 79 -1.49 10.50 9.18
CA THR A 79 -2.59 9.87 9.93
C THR A 79 -3.69 10.90 10.24
N GLY A 80 -4.79 10.47 10.86
CA GLY A 80 -5.83 11.38 11.34
C GLY A 80 -6.73 11.94 10.25
N GLY A 81 -7.00 13.25 10.29
CA GLY A 81 -7.97 13.91 9.41
C GLY A 81 -7.66 13.76 7.91
N ILE A 82 -6.38 13.76 7.53
CA ILE A 82 -5.97 13.56 6.14
C ILE A 82 -6.35 12.16 5.65
N TYR A 83 -6.16 11.14 6.50
CA TYR A 83 -6.57 9.77 6.21
C TYR A 83 -8.07 9.68 5.93
N VAL A 84 -8.89 10.28 6.82
CA VAL A 84 -10.35 10.27 6.70
C VAL A 84 -10.83 10.99 5.45
N VAL A 85 -10.26 12.15 5.13
CA VAL A 85 -10.63 12.93 3.93
C VAL A 85 -10.32 12.16 2.65
N VAL A 86 -9.13 11.57 2.56
CA VAL A 86 -8.71 10.85 1.34
C VAL A 86 -9.47 9.55 1.18
N THR A 87 -9.71 8.82 2.27
CA THR A 87 -10.47 7.57 2.20
C THR A 87 -11.96 7.77 2.00
N GLY A 88 -12.54 8.86 2.53
CA GLY A 88 -13.94 9.23 2.34
C GLY A 88 -14.24 9.80 0.94
N ASN A 89 -13.32 10.59 0.37
CA ASN A 89 -13.50 11.27 -0.92
C ASN A 89 -12.51 10.80 -2.00
N ARG A 90 -12.37 9.47 -2.16
CA ARG A 90 -11.39 8.86 -3.09
C ARG A 90 -11.48 9.41 -4.51
N ALA A 91 -12.69 9.60 -5.03
CA ALA A 91 -12.92 10.09 -6.39
C ALA A 91 -12.42 11.53 -6.58
N SER A 92 -12.78 12.44 -5.66
CA SER A 92 -12.37 13.84 -5.72
C SER A 92 -10.85 14.00 -5.60
N VAL A 93 -10.21 13.23 -4.72
CA VAL A 93 -8.75 13.24 -4.58
C VAL A 93 -8.08 12.68 -5.83
N SER A 94 -8.62 11.63 -6.44
CA SER A 94 -8.08 11.10 -7.70
C SER A 94 -8.14 12.13 -8.83
N ILE A 95 -9.25 12.87 -8.95
CA ILE A 95 -9.40 13.95 -9.95
C ILE A 95 -8.37 15.06 -9.67
N ALA A 96 -8.23 15.50 -8.42
CA ALA A 96 -7.27 16.53 -8.06
C ALA A 96 -5.82 16.11 -8.38
N VAL A 97 -5.46 14.86 -8.06
CA VAL A 97 -4.14 14.29 -8.41
C VAL A 97 -3.93 14.32 -9.92
N GLN A 98 -4.89 13.86 -10.72
CA GLN A 98 -4.78 13.85 -12.19
C GLN A 98 -4.56 15.26 -12.77
N VAL A 99 -5.31 16.27 -12.30
CA VAL A 99 -5.17 17.65 -12.77
C VAL A 99 -3.78 18.20 -12.46
N ILE A 100 -3.27 17.98 -11.24
CA ILE A 100 -1.91 18.40 -10.85
C ILE A 100 -0.86 17.67 -11.68
N SER A 101 -0.99 16.35 -11.85
CA SER A 101 -0.07 15.51 -12.61
C SER A 101 0.02 15.92 -14.07
N ILE A 102 -1.10 16.23 -14.72
CA ILE A 102 -1.14 16.74 -16.09
C ILE A 102 -0.43 18.11 -16.17
N GLY A 103 -0.67 19.00 -15.21
CA GLY A 103 0.00 20.31 -15.16
C GLY A 103 1.52 20.19 -15.05
N LEU A 104 2.01 19.34 -14.15
CA LEU A 104 3.46 19.12 -13.96
C LEU A 104 4.11 18.48 -15.18
N ALA A 105 3.45 17.50 -15.80
CA ALA A 105 3.92 16.87 -17.03
C ALA A 105 3.95 17.84 -18.21
N LEU A 106 2.93 18.71 -18.34
CA LEU A 106 2.86 19.70 -19.41
C LEU A 106 4.03 20.70 -19.33
N ILE A 107 4.44 21.10 -18.13
CA ILE A 107 5.62 21.96 -17.93
C ILE A 107 6.90 21.26 -18.44
N GLN A 108 7.09 19.97 -18.12
CA GLN A 108 8.25 19.20 -18.57
C GLN A 108 8.28 19.03 -20.09
N VAL A 109 7.14 18.66 -20.69
CA VAL A 109 7.01 18.49 -22.15
C VAL A 109 7.20 19.82 -22.88
N ALA A 110 6.65 20.92 -22.36
CA ALA A 110 6.82 22.26 -22.92
C ALA A 110 8.29 22.70 -22.89
N ALA A 111 9.03 22.39 -21.82
CA ALA A 111 10.46 22.67 -21.74
C ALA A 111 11.25 21.90 -22.82
N VAL A 112 11.00 20.61 -22.99
CA VAL A 112 11.64 19.79 -24.05
C VAL A 112 11.29 20.31 -25.44
N SER A 113 10.00 20.64 -25.68
CA SER A 113 9.52 21.17 -26.96
C SER A 113 10.18 22.50 -27.31
N ARG A 114 10.38 23.38 -26.32
CA ARG A 114 11.09 24.66 -26.49
C ARG A 114 12.58 24.47 -26.74
N THR A 115 13.25 23.58 -26.01
CA THR A 115 14.66 23.26 -26.25
C THR A 115 14.86 22.73 -27.68
N PHE A 116 13.94 21.88 -28.15
CA PHE A 116 13.94 21.39 -29.52
C PHE A 116 13.72 22.52 -30.55
N ASN A 117 12.78 23.44 -30.29
CA ASN A 117 12.54 24.61 -31.12
C ASN A 117 13.82 25.47 -31.24
N PHE A 118 14.49 25.74 -30.13
CA PHE A 118 15.72 26.54 -30.13
C PHE A 118 16.88 25.84 -30.85
N ALA A 119 17.07 24.54 -30.62
CA ALA A 119 18.10 23.76 -31.30
C ALA A 119 17.88 23.71 -32.83
N THR A 120 16.64 23.56 -33.28
CA THR A 120 16.28 23.50 -34.70
C THR A 120 16.36 24.85 -35.39
N ARG A 121 16.05 25.97 -34.73
CA ARG A 121 16.28 27.33 -35.28
C ARG A 121 17.75 27.59 -35.57
N ILE A 122 18.63 27.20 -34.64
CA ILE A 122 20.09 27.33 -34.83
C ILE A 122 20.55 26.44 -36.00
N ARG A 123 19.95 25.25 -36.17
CA ARG A 123 20.24 24.35 -37.29
C ARG A 123 19.74 24.89 -38.63
N LEU A 124 18.56 25.50 -38.67
CA LEU A 124 17.96 26.11 -39.86
C LEU A 124 18.88 27.18 -40.46
N ARG A 125 19.62 27.91 -39.61
CA ARG A 125 20.63 28.88 -40.03
C ARG A 125 21.83 28.24 -40.74
N LYS A 126 22.17 26.99 -40.42
CA LYS A 126 23.40 26.32 -40.90
C LYS A 126 23.15 25.36 -42.06
N VAL A 127 21.94 24.81 -42.20
CA VAL A 127 21.65 23.74 -43.15
C VAL A 127 20.31 23.98 -43.84
N PRO A 128 20.26 23.97 -45.20
CA PRO A 128 18.99 24.04 -45.92
C PRO A 128 18.14 22.81 -45.60
N THR A 129 16.86 23.03 -45.30
CA THR A 129 15.95 21.95 -44.88
C THR A 129 14.68 21.93 -45.73
N SER A 130 14.13 20.74 -45.93
CA SER A 130 12.91 20.54 -46.73
C SER A 130 11.66 20.94 -45.95
N LEU A 131 10.62 21.36 -46.67
CA LEU A 131 9.34 21.80 -46.09
C LEU A 131 8.68 20.71 -45.21
N SER A 132 8.78 19.44 -45.59
CA SER A 132 8.24 18.32 -44.79
C SER A 132 8.97 18.14 -43.46
N VAL A 133 10.27 18.48 -43.38
CA VAL A 133 11.05 18.45 -42.14
C VAL A 133 10.71 19.65 -41.26
N LEU A 134 10.43 20.81 -41.87
CA LEU A 134 9.99 22.01 -41.15
C LEU A 134 8.59 21.82 -40.52
N GLN A 135 7.65 21.20 -41.26
CA GLN A 135 6.34 20.82 -40.73
C GLN A 135 6.47 19.82 -39.56
N PHE A 136 7.39 18.86 -39.67
CA PHE A 136 7.70 17.94 -38.58
C PHE A 136 8.27 18.64 -37.34
N TRP A 137 9.21 19.58 -37.54
CA TRP A 137 9.76 20.37 -36.44
C TRP A 137 8.69 21.24 -35.76
N ASN A 138 7.80 21.84 -36.55
CA ASN A 138 6.65 22.59 -36.05
C ASN A 138 5.68 21.68 -35.26
N GLY A 139 5.45 20.44 -35.72
CA GLY A 139 4.64 19.45 -35.00
C GLY A 139 5.23 19.09 -33.63
N ILE A 140 6.54 18.89 -33.53
CA ILE A 140 7.21 18.62 -32.25
C ILE A 140 7.18 19.83 -31.32
N SER A 141 7.49 21.02 -31.83
CA SER A 141 7.57 22.23 -31.00
C SER A 141 6.20 22.74 -30.52
N SER A 142 5.13 22.44 -31.27
CA SER A 142 3.74 22.80 -30.90
C SER A 142 2.99 21.67 -30.19
N GLY A 143 3.53 20.45 -30.15
CA GLY A 143 2.87 19.28 -29.56
C GLY A 143 1.63 18.80 -30.32
N ASN A 144 1.42 19.23 -31.56
CA ASN A 144 0.22 18.92 -32.35
C ASN A 144 0.52 17.92 -33.47
N ILE A 145 -0.39 16.95 -33.67
CA ILE A 145 -0.32 16.00 -34.77
C ILE A 145 -0.77 16.68 -36.07
N GLN A 146 0.13 16.74 -37.04
CA GLN A 146 -0.17 17.21 -38.39
C GLN A 146 -0.31 16.01 -39.33
N TRP A 147 -1.54 15.73 -39.76
CA TRP A 147 -1.85 14.58 -40.62
C TRP A 147 -1.32 14.71 -42.06
N SER A 148 -0.84 15.90 -42.44
CA SER A 148 -0.30 16.19 -43.78
C SER A 148 1.13 15.68 -44.01
N LEU A 149 1.77 15.05 -43.01
CA LEU A 149 3.16 14.59 -43.13
C LEU A 149 3.30 13.24 -43.85
N LYS A 150 4.49 13.01 -44.41
CA LYS A 150 4.91 11.70 -44.93
C LYS A 150 4.84 10.65 -43.82
N SER A 151 4.39 9.43 -44.15
CA SER A 151 4.12 8.34 -43.20
C SER A 151 5.24 8.07 -42.19
N LYS A 152 6.52 8.10 -42.63
CA LYS A 152 7.68 7.92 -41.73
C LYS A 152 7.81 9.03 -40.67
N LEU A 153 7.54 10.29 -41.04
CA LEU A 153 7.61 11.44 -40.13
C LEU A 153 6.36 11.53 -39.25
N LEU A 154 5.19 11.14 -39.76
CA LEU A 154 3.96 11.04 -38.99
C LEU A 154 4.07 9.96 -37.90
N ALA A 155 4.65 8.79 -38.22
CA ALA A 155 4.91 7.73 -37.25
C ALA A 155 5.83 8.22 -36.12
N LEU A 156 6.91 8.94 -36.48
CA LEU A 156 7.87 9.46 -35.50
C LEU A 156 7.27 10.59 -34.63
N LEU A 157 6.42 11.44 -35.20
CA LEU A 157 5.66 12.45 -34.46
C LEU A 157 4.64 11.80 -33.51
N SER A 158 3.97 10.74 -33.95
CA SER A 158 3.01 10.01 -33.12
C SER A 158 3.69 9.32 -31.93
N ILE A 159 4.88 8.76 -32.15
CA ILE A 159 5.72 8.21 -31.07
C ILE A 159 6.11 9.31 -30.08
N TYR A 160 6.52 10.49 -30.57
CA TYR A 160 6.86 11.62 -29.70
C TYR A 160 5.66 12.08 -28.85
N VAL A 161 4.49 12.27 -29.45
CA VAL A 161 3.27 12.68 -28.73
C VAL A 161 2.84 11.61 -27.72
N GLY A 162 2.96 10.32 -28.08
CA GLY A 162 2.73 9.21 -27.15
C GLY A 162 3.71 9.22 -25.97
N LEU A 163 5.00 9.40 -26.22
CA LEU A 163 6.03 9.52 -25.19
C LEU A 163 5.82 10.76 -24.30
N ALA A 164 5.30 11.85 -24.86
CA ALA A 164 4.98 13.08 -24.11
C ALA A 164 3.80 12.91 -23.14
N ALA A 165 2.93 11.91 -23.35
CA ALA A 165 1.84 11.60 -22.41
C ALA A 165 2.29 10.76 -21.20
N ILE A 166 3.40 10.01 -21.31
CA ILE A 166 3.90 9.11 -20.26
C ILE A 166 4.22 9.85 -18.94
N PRO A 167 4.87 11.02 -18.93
CA PRO A 167 5.13 11.76 -17.70
C PRO A 167 3.87 12.06 -16.88
N ALA A 168 2.73 12.32 -17.52
CA ALA A 168 1.47 12.60 -16.80
C ALA A 168 0.97 11.37 -16.02
N ALA A 169 1.06 10.18 -16.63
CA ALA A 169 0.72 8.93 -15.96
C ALA A 169 1.67 8.62 -14.79
N ILE A 170 2.97 8.88 -14.96
CA ILE A 170 3.98 8.66 -13.92
C ILE A 170 3.78 9.63 -12.74
N TRP A 171 3.50 10.91 -13.02
CA TRP A 171 3.12 11.88 -11.99
C TRP A 171 1.85 11.48 -11.26
N THR A 172 0.89 10.87 -11.95
CA THR A 172 -0.34 10.38 -11.31
C THR A 172 0.00 9.24 -10.37
N GLY A 173 0.82 8.27 -10.79
CA GLY A 173 1.26 7.15 -9.96
C GLY A 173 2.12 7.54 -8.76
N SER A 174 2.90 8.62 -8.85
CA SER A 174 3.73 9.12 -7.74
C SER A 174 2.96 9.96 -6.72
N LEU A 175 1.92 10.69 -7.16
CA LEU A 175 1.10 11.55 -6.29
C LEU A 175 -0.14 10.85 -5.72
N THR A 176 -0.58 9.74 -6.31
CA THR A 176 -1.77 9.03 -5.83
C THR A 176 -1.55 8.57 -4.40
N PRO A 177 -2.42 8.94 -3.45
CA PRO A 177 -2.28 8.52 -2.06
C PRO A 177 -2.47 7.00 -1.96
N VAL A 178 -1.53 6.33 -1.29
CA VAL A 178 -1.57 4.89 -1.03
C VAL A 178 -1.77 4.68 0.46
N VAL A 179 -2.66 3.75 0.82
CA VAL A 179 -2.85 3.35 2.21
C VAL A 179 -1.62 2.58 2.66
N THR A 180 -0.97 3.08 3.70
CA THR A 180 0.21 2.50 4.35
C THR A 180 -0.04 2.40 5.85
N SER A 181 0.94 1.88 6.60
CA SER A 181 0.90 1.82 8.05
C SER A 181 2.07 2.58 8.66
N THR A 182 1.84 3.31 9.74
CA THR A 182 2.90 3.92 10.57
C THR A 182 2.92 3.30 11.94
N THR A 183 4.11 3.14 12.51
CA THR A 183 4.28 2.63 13.86
C THR A 183 4.43 3.78 14.85
N HIS A 184 3.74 3.67 15.98
CA HIS A 184 3.81 4.62 17.09
C HIS A 184 4.10 3.86 18.39
N ALA A 185 5.05 4.36 19.17
CA ALA A 185 5.30 3.85 20.51
C ALA A 185 4.17 4.30 21.45
N THR A 186 3.64 3.36 22.22
CA THR A 186 2.65 3.57 23.27
C THR A 186 2.96 2.65 24.46
N THR A 187 2.11 2.67 25.47
CA THR A 187 2.18 1.74 26.61
C THR A 187 0.91 0.92 26.69
N VAL A 188 1.05 -0.34 27.11
CA VAL A 188 -0.06 -1.26 27.41
C VAL A 188 0.12 -1.72 28.85
N ARG A 189 -0.99 -1.84 29.57
CA ARG A 189 -1.02 -2.37 30.94
C ARG A 189 -1.16 -3.88 30.88
N ILE A 190 -0.29 -4.60 31.57
CA ILE A 190 -0.29 -6.06 31.65
C ILE A 190 -0.42 -6.50 33.13
N PRO A 191 -0.93 -7.71 33.41
CA PRO A 191 -1.07 -8.20 34.77
C PRO A 191 0.29 -8.31 35.47
N GLN A 192 0.32 -8.01 36.76
CA GLN A 192 1.45 -8.29 37.63
C GLN A 192 1.01 -9.26 38.75
N TYR A 193 1.98 -9.99 39.31
CA TYR A 193 1.79 -10.94 40.40
C TYR A 193 2.52 -10.48 41.67
N SER A 194 2.56 -9.16 41.91
CA SER A 194 3.19 -8.58 43.09
C SER A 194 2.34 -8.82 44.35
N ASN A 195 1.01 -8.80 44.17
CA ASN A 195 0.03 -9.12 45.20
C ASN A 195 -0.64 -10.47 44.90
N MET A 196 -0.24 -11.50 45.65
CA MET A 196 -0.80 -12.85 45.56
C MET A 196 -1.87 -13.16 46.60
N SER A 197 -2.33 -12.18 47.39
CA SER A 197 -3.26 -12.44 48.50
C SER A 197 -4.58 -13.11 48.09
N LEU A 198 -5.02 -12.90 46.84
CA LEU A 198 -6.24 -13.46 46.28
C LEU A 198 -6.00 -14.75 45.46
N VAL A 199 -4.75 -15.02 45.06
CA VAL A 199 -4.36 -16.24 44.33
C VAL A 199 -4.13 -17.37 45.34
N LYS A 200 -5.22 -18.03 45.68
CA LYS A 200 -5.26 -19.17 46.58
C LYS A 200 -6.39 -20.10 46.17
N GLU A 201 -6.39 -21.29 46.74
CA GLU A 201 -7.52 -22.20 46.59
C GLU A 201 -8.76 -21.61 47.27
N TRP A 202 -9.81 -21.38 46.46
CA TRP A 202 -11.12 -20.98 46.94
C TRP A 202 -12.02 -22.22 46.91
N PRO A 203 -12.45 -22.72 48.08
CA PRO A 203 -13.29 -23.92 48.12
C PRO A 203 -14.63 -23.65 47.47
N LEU A 204 -15.18 -24.69 46.85
CA LEU A 204 -16.46 -24.68 46.16
C LEU A 204 -17.62 -24.80 47.15
N GLU A 205 -17.65 -23.90 48.13
CA GLU A 205 -18.71 -23.81 49.13
C GLU A 205 -19.51 -22.53 48.95
N ILE A 206 -20.81 -22.60 49.26
CA ILE A 206 -21.68 -21.42 49.25
C ILE A 206 -21.06 -20.34 50.14
N ALA A 207 -20.92 -19.13 49.59
CA ALA A 207 -20.27 -17.97 50.21
C ALA A 207 -18.75 -18.07 50.45
N ARG A 208 -18.06 -19.09 49.93
CA ARG A 208 -16.57 -19.20 49.97
C ARG A 208 -15.89 -19.29 48.61
N SER A 209 -16.63 -19.13 47.51
CA SER A 209 -16.16 -19.21 46.12
C SER A 209 -15.23 -18.07 45.66
N GLY A 210 -14.59 -17.36 46.60
CA GLY A 210 -13.67 -16.28 46.32
C GLY A 210 -14.29 -15.00 45.73
N PRO A 211 -13.46 -13.95 45.57
CA PRO A 211 -13.90 -12.71 44.97
C PRO A 211 -14.19 -12.91 43.48
N SER A 212 -15.28 -12.30 43.03
CA SER A 212 -15.67 -12.26 41.63
C SER A 212 -16.24 -10.88 41.29
N LEU A 213 -16.09 -10.48 40.03
CA LEU A 213 -16.55 -9.21 39.51
C LEU A 213 -17.25 -9.45 38.16
N ARG A 214 -18.48 -8.97 38.03
CA ARG A 214 -19.22 -8.96 36.76
C ARG A 214 -19.48 -7.53 36.32
N ASN A 215 -19.02 -7.16 35.14
CA ASN A 215 -19.20 -5.84 34.55
C ASN A 215 -19.43 -5.94 33.02
N ALA A 216 -19.42 -4.79 32.33
CA ALA A 216 -19.60 -4.76 30.88
C ALA A 216 -18.46 -5.48 30.12
N LYS A 217 -17.26 -5.50 30.68
CA LYS A 217 -16.07 -6.13 30.08
C LYS A 217 -16.06 -7.66 30.24
N GLY A 218 -16.78 -8.21 31.22
CA GLY A 218 -16.89 -9.65 31.39
C GLY A 218 -17.24 -10.07 32.82
N PHE A 219 -17.03 -11.35 33.08
CA PHE A 219 -17.05 -11.92 34.41
C PHE A 219 -15.61 -12.34 34.75
N PHE A 220 -15.15 -12.01 35.94
CA PHE A 220 -13.78 -12.26 36.41
C PHE A 220 -13.82 -12.88 37.80
N THR A 221 -12.94 -13.84 38.11
CA THR A 221 -12.94 -14.54 39.39
C THR A 221 -11.60 -15.21 39.68
N TYR A 222 -11.30 -15.43 40.96
CA TYR A 222 -10.19 -16.28 41.39
C TYR A 222 -10.59 -17.75 41.64
N SER A 223 -11.87 -18.11 41.49
CA SER A 223 -12.36 -19.50 41.55
C SER A 223 -12.67 -20.00 40.13
N ILE A 224 -11.61 -20.13 39.33
CA ILE A 224 -11.72 -20.40 37.89
C ILE A 224 -12.26 -21.81 37.64
N GLY A 225 -11.78 -22.81 38.38
CA GLY A 225 -12.16 -24.21 38.18
C GLY A 225 -13.67 -24.45 38.29
N GLY A 226 -14.32 -23.84 39.29
CA GLY A 226 -15.77 -23.97 39.47
C GLY A 226 -16.58 -23.01 38.61
N GLN A 227 -16.19 -21.74 38.54
CA GLN A 227 -17.04 -20.73 37.88
C GLN A 227 -16.88 -20.71 36.35
N TYR A 228 -15.74 -21.16 35.81
CA TYR A 228 -15.50 -21.28 34.36
C TYR A 228 -15.71 -22.70 33.84
N GLY A 229 -16.36 -23.60 34.58
CA GLY A 229 -16.53 -25.01 34.19
C GLY A 229 -16.98 -25.23 32.74
N GLY A 230 -17.98 -24.49 32.27
CA GLY A 230 -18.42 -24.58 30.86
C GLY A 230 -17.37 -24.12 29.84
N LEU A 231 -16.65 -23.04 30.14
CA LEU A 231 -15.59 -22.49 29.27
C LEU A 231 -14.36 -23.41 29.24
N LEU A 232 -13.96 -23.93 30.40
CA LEU A 232 -12.87 -24.90 30.51
C LEU A 232 -13.22 -26.22 29.82
N THR A 233 -14.48 -26.67 29.88
CA THR A 233 -14.96 -27.84 29.11
C THR A 233 -14.81 -27.60 27.61
N GLN A 234 -15.21 -26.42 27.13
CA GLN A 234 -14.97 -26.03 25.74
C GLN A 234 -13.47 -26.02 25.42
N SER A 235 -12.62 -25.69 26.40
CA SER A 235 -11.18 -25.69 26.18
C SER A 235 -10.59 -27.07 25.92
N ILE A 236 -10.96 -28.03 26.76
CA ILE A 236 -10.57 -29.45 26.60
C ILE A 236 -11.05 -29.96 25.25
N THR A 237 -12.34 -29.81 24.95
CA THR A 237 -12.94 -30.39 23.74
C THR A 237 -12.30 -29.88 22.44
N THR A 238 -11.91 -28.61 22.41
CA THR A 238 -11.37 -27.96 21.21
C THR A 238 -9.84 -27.89 21.19
N ALA A 239 -9.17 -28.57 22.13
CA ALA A 239 -7.72 -28.48 22.29
C ALA A 239 -6.96 -28.95 21.06
N THR A 240 -7.49 -29.97 20.38
CA THR A 240 -6.93 -30.50 19.14
C THR A 240 -7.85 -30.20 17.97
N THR A 241 -7.28 -29.78 16.84
CA THR A 241 -8.02 -29.54 15.60
C THR A 241 -7.93 -30.77 14.69
N MET A 242 -9.01 -31.08 13.99
CA MET A 242 -9.06 -32.25 13.08
C MET A 242 -8.13 -32.07 11.87
N ASP A 243 -7.82 -30.84 11.47
CA ASP A 243 -7.00 -30.50 10.30
C ASP A 243 -5.54 -30.17 10.65
N GLY A 244 -5.19 -30.14 11.94
CA GLY A 244 -3.87 -29.73 12.43
C GLY A 244 -3.61 -28.23 12.35
N SER A 245 -4.62 -27.42 12.03
CA SER A 245 -4.51 -25.95 12.05
C SER A 245 -4.34 -25.43 13.48
N PRO A 246 -3.76 -24.22 13.68
CA PRO A 246 -3.72 -23.60 14.99
C PRO A 246 -5.12 -23.46 15.59
N ARG A 247 -5.27 -23.83 16.86
CA ARG A 247 -6.55 -23.74 17.57
C ARG A 247 -7.06 -22.30 17.62
N HIS A 248 -8.34 -22.11 17.32
CA HIS A 248 -9.01 -20.82 17.48
C HIS A 248 -9.96 -20.87 18.67
N HIS A 249 -9.74 -20.04 19.69
CA HIS A 249 -10.60 -20.02 20.87
C HIS A 249 -10.85 -18.60 21.40
N VAL A 250 -12.05 -18.38 21.93
CA VAL A 250 -12.44 -17.07 22.45
C VAL A 250 -11.76 -16.81 23.79
N LYS A 251 -11.39 -15.54 24.03
CA LYS A 251 -10.98 -15.08 25.35
C LYS A 251 -12.20 -15.11 26.29
N TYR A 252 -11.99 -15.43 27.57
CA TYR A 252 -13.06 -15.59 28.56
C TYR A 252 -13.57 -14.26 29.12
N ASP A 253 -13.98 -13.37 28.23
CA ASP A 253 -14.56 -12.07 28.55
C ASP A 253 -15.49 -11.59 27.42
N ASN A 254 -16.01 -10.37 27.54
CA ASN A 254 -16.90 -9.78 26.54
C ASN A 254 -16.17 -8.88 25.53
N SER A 255 -14.85 -8.95 25.45
CA SER A 255 -14.06 -8.12 24.51
C SER A 255 -14.25 -8.57 23.05
N ASN A 256 -14.69 -9.81 22.84
CA ASN A 256 -14.81 -10.50 21.55
C ASN A 256 -13.47 -10.73 20.85
N PHE A 257 -12.35 -10.69 21.57
CA PHE A 257 -11.08 -11.14 21.05
C PHE A 257 -10.97 -12.67 21.10
N MET A 258 -10.25 -13.22 20.14
CA MET A 258 -9.95 -14.65 20.06
C MET A 258 -8.46 -14.90 19.96
N TYR A 259 -7.98 -15.95 20.61
CA TYR A 259 -6.63 -16.45 20.45
C TYR A 259 -6.52 -17.31 19.20
N ILE A 260 -5.37 -17.19 18.53
CA ILE A 260 -4.94 -18.07 17.45
C ILE A 260 -3.73 -18.86 17.97
N GLY A 261 -3.87 -20.18 18.05
CA GLY A 261 -2.90 -21.07 18.67
C GLY A 261 -3.12 -21.18 20.18
N ARG A 262 -2.02 -21.17 20.94
CA ARG A 262 -2.02 -21.26 22.40
C ARG A 262 -1.99 -19.87 23.02
N SER A 263 -2.63 -19.71 24.19
CA SER A 263 -2.60 -18.44 24.92
C SER A 263 -1.39 -18.31 25.85
N PHE A 264 -0.78 -19.42 26.30
CA PHE A 264 0.37 -19.46 27.23
C PHE A 264 0.17 -18.67 28.54
N GLY A 265 -1.09 -18.36 28.89
CA GLY A 265 -1.39 -17.48 30.03
C GLY A 265 -1.14 -15.99 29.80
N VAL A 266 -0.86 -15.55 28.56
CA VAL A 266 -0.57 -14.15 28.20
C VAL A 266 -1.67 -13.55 27.30
N GLY A 267 -1.65 -12.24 27.07
CA GLY A 267 -2.67 -11.59 26.24
C GLY A 267 -3.96 -11.22 27.00
N SER A 268 -3.97 -11.37 28.32
CA SER A 268 -5.17 -11.15 29.14
C SER A 268 -5.60 -9.68 29.20
N SER A 269 -4.70 -8.73 28.96
CA SER A 269 -4.99 -7.29 29.00
C SER A 269 -5.76 -6.77 27.79
N VAL A 270 -5.69 -7.49 26.66
CA VAL A 270 -6.29 -7.11 25.39
C VAL A 270 -7.81 -7.00 25.52
N GLY A 271 -8.37 -5.86 25.14
CA GLY A 271 -9.79 -5.53 25.29
C GLY A 271 -10.26 -5.23 26.72
N LEU A 272 -9.36 -5.26 27.72
CA LEU A 272 -9.70 -4.95 29.12
C LEU A 272 -9.11 -3.63 29.59
N VAL A 273 -7.85 -3.34 29.29
CA VAL A 273 -7.13 -2.16 29.81
C VAL A 273 -6.41 -1.34 28.72
N ASP A 274 -6.75 -1.61 27.46
CA ASP A 274 -6.17 -1.04 26.24
C ASP A 274 -7.20 -0.20 25.44
N ASP A 275 -8.20 0.34 26.13
CA ASP A 275 -9.30 1.12 25.54
C ASP A 275 -8.80 2.26 24.63
N ASP A 276 -7.70 2.93 25.03
CA ASP A 276 -7.09 4.03 24.27
C ASP A 276 -6.60 3.60 22.87
N ILE A 277 -6.23 2.32 22.71
CA ILE A 277 -5.76 1.75 21.45
C ILE A 277 -6.94 1.17 20.67
N VAL A 278 -7.78 0.37 21.33
CA VAL A 278 -8.89 -0.35 20.68
C VAL A 278 -9.98 0.59 20.19
N GLN A 279 -10.24 1.70 20.89
CA GLN A 279 -11.22 2.68 20.47
C GLN A 279 -10.72 3.59 19.33
N ASN A 280 -9.42 3.55 19.01
CA ASN A 280 -8.87 4.32 17.92
C ASN A 280 -9.23 3.68 16.57
N PRO A 281 -10.06 4.34 15.71
CA PRO A 281 -10.51 3.75 14.45
C PRO A 281 -9.38 3.56 13.43
N LEU A 282 -8.23 4.21 13.64
CA LEU A 282 -7.07 4.08 12.77
C LEU A 282 -6.17 2.91 13.17
N ALA A 283 -6.27 2.40 14.41
CA ALA A 283 -5.46 1.28 14.87
C ALA A 283 -5.78 0.01 14.07
N GLN A 284 -4.74 -0.61 13.52
CA GLN A 284 -4.86 -1.88 12.80
C GLN A 284 -4.42 -3.04 13.67
N SER A 285 -3.25 -2.90 14.27
CA SER A 285 -2.65 -3.89 15.15
C SER A 285 -1.74 -3.20 16.16
N TYR A 286 -1.44 -3.88 17.24
CA TYR A 286 -0.40 -3.47 18.16
C TYR A 286 0.34 -4.69 18.70
N GLN A 287 1.57 -4.48 19.11
CA GLN A 287 2.45 -5.53 19.63
C GLN A 287 3.09 -5.07 20.92
N TYR A 288 3.17 -5.96 21.89
CA TYR A 288 3.85 -5.73 23.16
C TYR A 288 4.46 -7.04 23.66
N GLN A 289 5.38 -6.92 24.63
CA GLN A 289 6.04 -8.06 25.24
C GLN A 289 5.36 -8.42 26.56
N GLU A 290 5.11 -9.71 26.79
CA GLU A 290 4.54 -10.21 28.05
C GLU A 290 5.32 -11.45 28.48
N THR A 291 5.50 -11.64 29.78
CA THR A 291 6.12 -12.84 30.35
C THR A 291 5.03 -13.79 30.86
N GLY A 292 5.17 -15.08 30.57
CA GLY A 292 4.23 -16.11 30.99
C GLY A 292 4.88 -17.48 31.10
N TYR A 293 4.07 -18.54 31.08
CA TYR A 293 4.56 -19.91 31.17
C TYR A 293 4.34 -20.66 29.86
N ALA A 294 5.43 -21.11 29.24
CA ALA A 294 5.39 -22.09 28.17
C ALA A 294 5.14 -23.47 28.78
N THR A 295 3.89 -23.76 29.12
CA THR A 295 3.50 -25.01 29.78
C THR A 295 3.70 -26.19 28.83
N GLN A 296 4.33 -27.25 29.33
CA GLN A 296 4.53 -28.51 28.65
C GLN A 296 3.91 -29.62 29.48
N VAL A 297 2.94 -30.31 28.90
CA VAL A 297 2.31 -31.48 29.51
C VAL A 297 2.82 -32.72 28.82
N THR A 298 3.30 -33.67 29.61
CA THR A 298 3.71 -34.99 29.13
C THR A 298 2.98 -36.05 29.94
N CYS A 299 2.29 -36.98 29.28
CA CYS A 299 1.46 -37.97 29.95
C CYS A 299 1.95 -39.39 29.70
N SER A 300 1.76 -40.25 30.69
CA SER A 300 2.13 -41.67 30.66
C SER A 300 1.17 -42.49 31.53
N TYR A 301 0.90 -43.73 31.17
CA TYR A 301 0.18 -44.64 32.06
C TYR A 301 1.09 -45.10 33.20
N ASN A 302 0.58 -45.03 34.43
CA ASN A 302 1.26 -45.49 35.62
C ASN A 302 0.72 -46.89 35.99
N THR A 303 1.62 -47.84 36.24
CA THR A 303 1.26 -49.22 36.59
C THR A 303 1.42 -49.51 38.09
N SER A 304 1.62 -48.50 38.93
CA SER A 304 1.78 -48.66 40.37
C SER A 304 0.44 -48.87 41.07
N ASP A 305 0.33 -49.91 41.90
CA ASP A 305 -0.92 -50.22 42.64
C ASP A 305 -1.31 -49.16 43.68
N THR A 306 -0.35 -48.32 44.10
CA THR A 306 -0.57 -47.20 45.04
C THR A 306 -0.87 -45.87 44.35
N PHE A 307 -0.94 -45.88 43.01
CA PHE A 307 -1.27 -44.68 42.24
C PHE A 307 -2.71 -44.25 42.51
N PHE A 308 -2.99 -42.99 42.19
CA PHE A 308 -4.30 -42.39 42.28
C PHE A 308 -5.35 -43.20 41.50
N HIS A 309 -6.37 -43.71 42.19
CA HIS A 309 -7.42 -44.57 41.64
C HIS A 309 -8.80 -44.24 42.26
N ILE A 310 -9.88 -44.68 41.62
CA ILE A 310 -11.24 -44.56 42.16
C ILE A 310 -11.56 -45.81 42.98
N SER A 311 -11.91 -45.62 44.25
CA SER A 311 -12.37 -46.71 45.11
C SER A 311 -13.78 -47.15 44.69
N GLN A 312 -13.98 -48.45 44.63
CA GLN A 312 -15.29 -49.05 44.33
C GLN A 312 -16.23 -49.04 45.56
N LEU A 313 -15.70 -48.71 46.73
CA LEU A 313 -16.47 -48.62 47.97
C LEU A 313 -17.02 -47.20 48.11
N GLU A 314 -18.35 -47.09 48.15
CA GLU A 314 -19.04 -45.84 48.48
C GLU A 314 -18.72 -45.41 49.92
N VAL A 315 -18.36 -44.14 50.11
CA VAL A 315 -18.20 -43.55 51.45
C VAL A 315 -19.55 -43.15 52.03
N ASP A 316 -20.46 -42.73 51.17
CA ASP A 316 -21.86 -42.43 51.45
C ASP A 316 -22.68 -42.69 50.17
N VAL A 317 -24.02 -42.66 50.26
CA VAL A 317 -24.91 -42.94 49.13
C VAL A 317 -24.52 -42.11 47.91
N MET A 318 -24.13 -42.79 46.83
CA MET A 318 -23.70 -42.18 45.56
C MET A 318 -22.41 -41.33 45.64
N LEU A 319 -21.60 -41.51 46.69
CA LEU A 319 -20.31 -40.83 46.87
C LEU A 319 -19.15 -41.81 46.82
N TYR A 320 -18.27 -41.60 45.84
CA TYR A 320 -17.11 -42.45 45.57
C TYR A 320 -15.80 -41.66 45.77
N PRO A 321 -14.85 -42.17 46.56
CA PRO A 321 -13.58 -41.50 46.76
C PRO A 321 -12.59 -41.87 45.65
N ALA A 322 -11.85 -40.87 45.17
CA ALA A 322 -10.63 -41.08 44.41
C ALA A 322 -9.44 -40.78 45.34
N GLU A 323 -8.55 -41.76 45.48
CA GLU A 323 -7.46 -41.70 46.44
C GLU A 323 -6.17 -42.34 45.91
N GLY A 324 -5.02 -41.90 46.45
CA GLY A 324 -3.71 -42.52 46.15
C GLY A 324 -2.57 -41.52 46.12
N TYR A 325 -1.38 -41.99 45.73
CA TYR A 325 -0.16 -41.18 45.74
C TYR A 325 0.17 -40.61 44.36
N LEU A 326 0.66 -39.37 44.36
CA LEU A 326 1.29 -38.72 43.22
C LEU A 326 2.79 -38.55 43.47
N PRO A 327 3.62 -38.44 42.41
CA PRO A 327 5.08 -38.32 42.56
C PRO A 327 5.56 -37.14 43.41
N ASP A 328 4.76 -36.08 43.50
CA ASP A 328 5.05 -34.87 44.27
C ASP A 328 4.20 -34.71 45.54
N SER A 329 3.31 -35.67 45.85
CA SER A 329 2.49 -35.66 47.07
C SER A 329 3.28 -36.09 48.30
N THR A 330 3.04 -35.43 49.44
CA THR A 330 3.62 -35.82 50.74
C THR A 330 2.79 -36.90 51.46
N GLY A 331 1.50 -37.02 51.12
CA GLY A 331 0.56 -38.02 51.63
C GLY A 331 -0.37 -38.51 50.52
N PRO A 332 -1.26 -39.47 50.81
CA PRO A 332 -2.26 -39.88 49.84
C PRO A 332 -3.22 -38.72 49.60
N GLU A 333 -3.43 -38.39 48.32
CA GLU A 333 -4.45 -37.44 47.91
C GLU A 333 -5.83 -38.10 48.03
N PHE A 334 -6.85 -37.31 48.32
CA PHE A 334 -8.20 -37.81 48.55
C PHE A 334 -9.24 -36.77 48.12
N SER A 335 -10.13 -37.16 47.22
CA SER A 335 -11.24 -36.34 46.75
C SER A 335 -12.49 -37.17 46.51
N VAL A 336 -13.67 -36.64 46.79
CA VAL A 336 -14.93 -37.39 46.73
C VAL A 336 -15.78 -36.92 45.54
N PHE A 337 -16.29 -37.87 44.77
CA PHE A 337 -17.05 -37.63 43.54
C PHE A 337 -18.47 -38.21 43.66
N VAL A 338 -19.43 -37.55 43.03
CA VAL A 338 -20.82 -38.02 43.00
C VAL A 338 -21.05 -38.90 41.77
N GLY A 339 -21.66 -40.07 41.95
CA GLY A 339 -21.94 -41.02 40.87
C GLY A 339 -23.02 -42.03 41.25
N HIS A 340 -23.79 -42.52 40.29
CA HIS A 340 -24.64 -43.71 40.44
C HIS A 340 -23.79 -44.98 40.61
N GLY A 341 -22.56 -44.94 40.12
CA GLY A 341 -21.56 -45.99 40.15
C GLY A 341 -20.18 -45.39 39.94
N ALA A 342 -19.13 -46.08 40.39
CA ALA A 342 -17.75 -45.69 40.10
C ALA A 342 -17.43 -45.73 38.58
N ASP A 343 -18.21 -46.50 37.81
CA ASP A 343 -17.98 -46.76 36.39
C ASP A 343 -17.98 -45.52 35.49
N ALA A 344 -18.74 -44.48 35.84
CA ALA A 344 -18.95 -43.29 35.01
C ALA A 344 -18.12 -42.08 35.47
N ILE A 345 -17.27 -42.25 36.49
CA ILE A 345 -16.50 -41.18 37.11
C ILE A 345 -15.15 -41.04 36.41
N VAL A 346 -14.71 -39.80 36.21
CA VAL A 346 -13.33 -39.46 35.84
C VAL A 346 -12.86 -38.41 36.82
N ALA A 347 -11.86 -38.77 37.62
CA ALA A 347 -11.33 -38.00 38.71
C ALA A 347 -9.94 -37.47 38.37
N PHE A 348 -9.72 -36.18 38.58
CA PHE A 348 -8.41 -35.56 38.56
C PHE A 348 -7.88 -35.43 39.99
N GLY A 349 -6.66 -35.86 40.22
CA GLY A 349 -5.94 -35.69 41.47
C GLY A 349 -4.69 -34.85 41.26
N VAL A 350 -4.47 -33.86 42.12
CA VAL A 350 -3.21 -33.12 42.17
C VAL A 350 -2.73 -33.03 43.61
N ALA A 351 -1.42 -32.85 43.82
CA ALA A 351 -0.89 -32.81 45.17
C ALA A 351 -1.40 -31.59 45.96
N ALA A 352 -2.17 -31.82 47.03
CA ALA A 352 -2.67 -30.78 47.93
C ALA A 352 -1.55 -30.08 48.68
N GLN A 353 -0.54 -30.84 49.12
CA GLN A 353 0.67 -30.31 49.74
C GLN A 353 1.91 -30.94 49.09
N PRO A 354 2.57 -30.22 48.17
CA PRO A 354 3.68 -30.79 47.45
C PRO A 354 4.95 -30.83 48.28
N VAL A 355 5.79 -31.85 48.01
CA VAL A 355 7.11 -32.02 48.64
C VAL A 355 8.00 -30.79 48.40
N LYS A 356 7.87 -30.15 47.23
CA LYS A 356 8.56 -28.92 46.87
C LYS A 356 7.68 -28.04 45.98
N MET A 357 7.55 -26.77 46.35
CA MET A 357 7.02 -25.74 45.45
C MET A 357 8.08 -25.46 44.38
N GLY A 358 7.82 -25.89 43.15
CA GLY A 358 8.74 -25.76 42.03
C GLY A 358 8.00 -25.66 40.70
N SER A 359 8.76 -25.60 39.61
CA SER A 359 8.24 -25.43 38.24
C SER A 359 7.53 -26.68 37.66
N THR A 360 7.62 -27.82 38.34
CA THR A 360 7.03 -29.09 37.89
C THR A 360 5.95 -29.53 38.87
N ARG A 361 4.79 -29.91 38.34
CA ARG A 361 3.65 -30.49 39.07
C ARG A 361 3.23 -31.80 38.44
N TYR A 362 2.47 -32.61 39.16
CA TYR A 362 1.87 -33.82 38.63
C TYR A 362 0.35 -33.78 38.74
N LEU A 363 -0.31 -34.39 37.75
CA LEU A 363 -1.74 -34.61 37.66
C LEU A 363 -1.97 -36.11 37.47
N GLY A 364 -2.76 -36.72 38.34
CA GLY A 364 -3.28 -38.07 38.16
C GLY A 364 -4.69 -38.02 37.61
N ILE A 365 -5.00 -38.93 36.68
CA ILE A 365 -6.35 -39.16 36.17
C ILE A 365 -6.70 -40.61 36.50
N ALA A 366 -7.77 -40.79 37.25
CA ALA A 366 -8.38 -42.08 37.54
C ALA A 366 -9.76 -42.13 36.88
N ALA A 367 -10.11 -43.26 36.29
CA ALA A 367 -11.34 -43.36 35.53
C ALA A 367 -12.06 -44.70 35.75
N GLY A 368 -13.39 -44.66 35.77
CA GLY A 368 -14.23 -45.85 35.83
C GLY A 368 -14.22 -46.64 34.52
N SER A 369 -14.86 -47.81 34.54
CA SER A 369 -14.90 -48.75 33.41
C SER A 369 -15.48 -48.14 32.11
N SER A 370 -16.31 -47.09 32.20
CA SER A 370 -16.86 -46.41 31.02
C SER A 370 -15.83 -45.54 30.29
N TYR A 371 -14.72 -45.21 30.94
CA TYR A 371 -13.65 -44.34 30.44
C TYR A 371 -12.27 -45.00 30.62
N VAL A 372 -12.19 -46.31 30.42
CA VAL A 372 -10.99 -47.14 30.68
C VAL A 372 -9.71 -46.63 30.00
N ASN A 373 -9.84 -45.95 28.86
CA ASN A 373 -8.71 -45.35 28.13
C ASN A 373 -8.04 -44.19 28.89
N LEU A 374 -8.73 -43.59 29.85
CA LEU A 374 -8.22 -42.49 30.67
C LEU A 374 -7.65 -42.96 32.00
N ASP A 375 -7.93 -44.21 32.39
CA ASP A 375 -7.57 -44.72 33.71
C ASP A 375 -6.05 -44.85 33.89
N ALA A 376 -5.61 -44.71 35.13
CA ALA A 376 -4.20 -44.76 35.52
C ALA A 376 -3.27 -43.82 34.73
N THR A 377 -3.78 -42.68 34.25
CA THR A 377 -2.96 -41.70 33.50
C THR A 377 -2.27 -40.74 34.46
N GLN A 378 -0.96 -40.60 34.31
CA GLN A 378 -0.15 -39.62 35.04
C GLN A 378 0.42 -38.59 34.06
N CYS A 379 0.14 -37.32 34.30
CA CYS A 379 0.65 -36.21 33.52
C CYS A 379 1.63 -35.37 34.36
N LYS A 380 2.81 -35.13 33.80
CA LYS A 380 3.80 -34.18 34.31
C LYS A 380 3.56 -32.83 33.66
N LEU A 381 3.38 -31.80 34.49
CA LEU A 381 3.11 -30.42 34.10
C LEU A 381 4.37 -29.59 34.36
N ASP A 382 5.10 -29.23 33.30
CA ASP A 382 6.30 -28.39 33.39
C ASP A 382 5.96 -26.94 32.99
N PHE A 383 6.13 -26.01 33.94
CA PHE A 383 5.90 -24.58 33.76
C PHE A 383 7.24 -23.89 33.49
N ILE A 384 7.51 -23.56 32.23
CA ILE A 384 8.77 -22.95 31.81
C ILE A 384 8.55 -21.44 31.62
N PRO A 385 9.13 -20.57 32.47
CA PRO A 385 9.05 -19.12 32.27
C PRO A 385 9.62 -18.72 30.91
N SER A 386 8.89 -17.91 30.15
CA SER A 386 9.30 -17.47 28.83
C SER A 386 8.74 -16.08 28.50
N ALA A 387 9.45 -15.34 27.67
CA ALA A 387 8.94 -14.09 27.12
C ALA A 387 8.17 -14.36 25.82
N PHE A 388 7.07 -13.66 25.64
CA PHE A 388 6.19 -13.76 24.49
C PHE A 388 6.03 -12.40 23.83
N ASP A 389 6.07 -12.42 22.50
CA ASP A 389 5.69 -11.29 21.67
C ASP A 389 4.19 -11.44 21.34
N VAL A 390 3.36 -10.61 21.97
CA VAL A 390 1.90 -10.67 21.80
C VAL A 390 1.52 -9.72 20.67
N VAL A 391 1.06 -10.28 19.55
CA VAL A 391 0.57 -9.52 18.41
C VAL A 391 -0.95 -9.50 18.45
N VAL A 392 -1.51 -8.29 18.51
CA VAL A 392 -2.96 -8.07 18.55
C VAL A 392 -3.39 -7.40 17.28
N ASN A 393 -4.38 -7.98 16.60
CA ASN A 393 -5.05 -7.36 15.46
C ASN A 393 -6.41 -6.83 15.90
N VAL A 394 -6.55 -5.50 15.90
CA VAL A 394 -7.74 -4.80 16.38
C VAL A 394 -8.92 -5.00 15.43
N LYS A 395 -8.67 -5.11 14.12
CA LYS A 395 -9.73 -5.27 13.10
C LYS A 395 -10.29 -6.68 13.05
N SER A 396 -9.42 -7.70 13.06
CA SER A 396 -9.87 -9.10 13.11
C SER A 396 -10.20 -9.58 14.52
N LYS A 397 -9.93 -8.76 15.55
CA LYS A 397 -10.07 -9.10 16.96
C LYS A 397 -9.35 -10.40 17.32
N SER A 398 -8.10 -10.53 16.88
CA SER A 398 -7.29 -11.72 17.12
C SER A 398 -6.04 -11.42 17.93
N ILE A 399 -5.67 -12.36 18.80
CA ILE A 399 -4.47 -12.35 19.63
C ILE A 399 -3.60 -13.51 19.20
N THR A 400 -2.34 -13.24 18.88
CA THR A 400 -1.37 -14.26 18.52
C THR A 400 -0.13 -14.07 19.39
N PRO A 401 -0.03 -14.80 20.50
CA PRO A 401 1.18 -14.87 21.30
C PRO A 401 2.18 -15.78 20.60
N ASP A 402 3.39 -15.28 20.39
CA ASP A 402 4.50 -16.11 19.91
C ASP A 402 5.64 -16.12 20.92
N ARG A 403 6.27 -17.28 21.10
CA ARG A 403 7.37 -17.42 22.05
C ARG A 403 8.59 -16.73 21.47
N ARG A 404 9.13 -15.76 22.20
CA ARG A 404 10.29 -15.01 21.73
C ARG A 404 11.53 -15.90 21.71
N VAL A 405 12.23 -15.88 20.58
CA VAL A 405 13.47 -16.61 20.35
C VAL A 405 14.64 -15.63 20.26
N VAL A 406 15.76 -15.98 20.87
CA VAL A 406 17.05 -15.30 20.69
C VAL A 406 17.92 -16.15 19.78
N THR A 407 18.44 -15.54 18.71
CA THR A 407 19.46 -16.13 17.85
C THR A 407 20.84 -15.74 18.37
N THR A 408 21.60 -16.72 18.86
CA THR A 408 23.03 -16.59 19.21
C THR A 408 23.81 -17.65 18.46
N ASP A 409 24.86 -17.24 17.73
CA ASP A 409 25.85 -18.10 17.08
C ASP A 409 25.28 -19.40 16.48
N ASP A 410 24.38 -19.26 15.49
CA ASP A 410 23.71 -20.33 14.72
C ASP A 410 22.67 -21.20 15.45
N GLU A 411 22.35 -20.95 16.72
CA GLU A 411 21.29 -21.66 17.46
C GLU A 411 20.07 -20.76 17.77
N ILE A 412 18.88 -21.26 17.43
CA ILE A 412 17.56 -20.64 17.68
C ILE A 412 17.10 -21.14 19.04
N MET A 413 17.34 -20.36 20.10
CA MET A 413 17.00 -20.74 21.48
C MET A 413 15.86 -19.87 22.01
N PRO A 414 14.87 -20.45 22.71
CA PRO A 414 13.82 -19.65 23.33
C PRO A 414 14.42 -18.72 24.40
N SER A 415 13.96 -17.47 24.41
CA SER A 415 14.40 -16.49 25.39
C SER A 415 14.03 -16.95 26.81
N SER A 416 15.02 -17.01 27.69
CA SER A 416 14.77 -17.22 29.12
C SER A 416 14.22 -15.93 29.72
N ALA A 417 13.10 -16.04 30.44
CA ALA A 417 12.51 -14.94 31.19
C ALA A 417 12.65 -15.22 32.69
N THR A 418 12.66 -14.15 33.50
CA THR A 418 12.47 -14.27 34.94
C THR A 418 11.07 -14.81 35.21
N ASP A 419 10.95 -15.71 36.18
CA ASP A 419 9.66 -16.22 36.60
C ASP A 419 8.75 -15.08 37.06
N ILE A 420 7.53 -15.03 36.53
CA ILE A 420 6.52 -14.03 36.92
C ILE A 420 6.11 -14.19 38.38
N GLU A 421 6.24 -15.41 38.91
CA GLU A 421 5.84 -15.76 40.27
C GLU A 421 6.82 -16.79 40.86
N PRO A 422 7.95 -16.34 41.42
CA PRO A 422 9.03 -17.23 41.86
C PRO A 422 8.70 -18.13 43.07
N SER A 423 7.60 -17.88 43.81
CA SER A 423 7.24 -18.70 44.97
C SER A 423 6.60 -20.05 44.58
N GLY A 424 6.12 -20.17 43.33
CA GLY A 424 5.45 -21.36 42.81
C GLY A 424 4.01 -21.55 43.30
N ASN A 425 3.47 -20.58 44.06
CA ASN A 425 2.09 -20.59 44.54
C ASN A 425 1.08 -20.48 43.40
N LEU A 426 1.36 -19.67 42.37
CA LEU A 426 0.46 -19.55 41.21
C LEU A 426 0.32 -20.89 40.49
N ILE A 427 1.44 -21.54 40.22
CA ILE A 427 1.51 -22.86 39.57
C ILE A 427 0.78 -23.91 40.41
N HIS A 428 0.99 -23.89 41.73
CA HIS A 428 0.29 -24.78 42.65
C HIS A 428 -1.23 -24.59 42.60
N VAL A 429 -1.70 -23.34 42.70
CA VAL A 429 -3.13 -23.00 42.67
C VAL A 429 -3.75 -23.34 41.32
N VAL A 430 -3.06 -23.10 40.20
CA VAL A 430 -3.52 -23.49 38.85
C VAL A 430 -3.74 -25.00 38.77
N ALA A 431 -2.81 -25.81 39.26
CA ALA A 431 -2.98 -27.26 39.31
C ALA A 431 -4.19 -27.66 40.18
N ARG A 432 -4.38 -27.04 41.34
CA ARG A 432 -5.54 -27.29 42.22
C ARG A 432 -6.88 -26.95 41.55
N GLN A 433 -6.93 -25.93 40.68
CA GLN A 433 -8.18 -25.61 39.94
C GLN A 433 -8.62 -26.74 38.99
N ILE A 434 -7.68 -27.54 38.48
CA ILE A 434 -7.99 -28.66 37.58
C ILE A 434 -8.76 -29.77 38.33
N GLU A 435 -8.35 -30.05 39.56
CA GLU A 435 -9.07 -31.00 40.44
C GLU A 435 -10.46 -30.49 40.82
N LEU A 436 -10.58 -29.22 41.23
CA LEU A 436 -11.88 -28.61 41.54
C LEU A 436 -12.83 -28.66 40.34
N TYR A 437 -12.30 -28.38 39.13
CA TYR A 437 -13.03 -28.49 37.89
C TYR A 437 -13.56 -29.92 37.61
N SER A 438 -12.74 -30.95 37.86
CA SER A 438 -13.16 -32.35 37.69
C SER A 438 -14.22 -32.77 38.71
N ASN A 439 -14.12 -32.28 39.94
CA ASN A 439 -15.07 -32.55 41.00
C ASN A 439 -16.47 -32.05 40.65
N ASP A 440 -16.58 -30.80 40.17
CA ASP A 440 -17.86 -30.15 39.84
C ASP A 440 -18.54 -30.70 38.58
N LEU A 441 -17.76 -31.24 37.63
CA LEU A 441 -18.25 -31.65 36.32
C LEU A 441 -18.48 -33.16 36.18
N THR A 442 -18.55 -33.86 37.32
CA THR A 442 -19.03 -35.23 37.37
C THR A 442 -20.53 -35.22 37.65
N ASN A 443 -21.33 -35.75 36.71
CA ASN A 443 -22.76 -35.98 36.92
C ASN A 443 -22.95 -37.43 37.43
N ILE A 444 -24.08 -37.69 38.08
CA ILE A 444 -24.51 -39.01 38.58
C ILE A 444 -24.37 -40.11 37.51
N TYR A 445 -24.54 -39.81 36.22
CA TYR A 445 -24.52 -40.83 35.16
C TYR A 445 -23.33 -40.77 34.20
N GLN A 446 -22.59 -39.66 34.16
CA GLN A 446 -21.50 -39.46 33.19
C GLN A 446 -20.51 -38.40 33.66
N SER A 447 -19.27 -38.52 33.23
CA SER A 447 -18.26 -37.48 33.41
C SER A 447 -18.25 -36.53 32.21
N ILE A 448 -18.57 -35.26 32.44
CA ILE A 448 -18.44 -34.22 31.40
C ILE A 448 -16.98 -34.07 31.00
N VAL A 449 -16.06 -34.18 31.97
CA VAL A 449 -14.61 -34.14 31.74
C VAL A 449 -14.13 -35.34 30.92
N GLY A 450 -14.60 -36.55 31.26
CA GLY A 450 -14.29 -37.77 30.50
C GLY A 450 -14.74 -37.68 29.04
N ASN A 451 -15.98 -37.22 28.81
CA ASN A 451 -16.48 -36.98 27.46
C ASN A 451 -15.65 -35.92 26.72
N ALA A 452 -15.28 -34.83 27.41
CA ALA A 452 -14.50 -33.75 26.81
C ALA A 452 -13.10 -34.21 26.37
N LEU A 453 -12.41 -35.02 27.19
CA LEU A 453 -11.13 -35.63 26.84
C LEU A 453 -11.27 -36.57 25.64
N ASN A 454 -12.30 -37.41 25.63
CA ASN A 454 -12.57 -38.33 24.52
C ASN A 454 -12.82 -37.60 23.19
N PHE A 455 -13.46 -36.42 23.20
CA PHE A 455 -13.59 -35.60 22.00
C PHE A 455 -12.23 -35.14 21.45
N SER A 456 -11.35 -34.59 22.30
CA SER A 456 -10.01 -34.19 21.83
C SER A 456 -9.16 -35.38 21.37
N ILE A 457 -9.32 -36.56 21.99
CA ILE A 457 -8.63 -37.78 21.56
C ILE A 457 -9.13 -38.20 20.17
N SER A 458 -10.43 -38.17 19.94
CA SER A 458 -11.04 -38.47 18.64
C SER A 458 -10.60 -37.50 17.54
N ASP A 459 -10.51 -36.20 17.87
CA ASP A 459 -10.05 -35.18 16.91
C ASP A 459 -8.58 -35.38 16.54
N TYR A 460 -7.72 -35.70 17.52
CA TYR A 460 -6.33 -36.05 17.25
C TYR A 460 -6.20 -37.32 16.41
N CYS A 461 -7.02 -38.33 16.69
CA CYS A 461 -7.06 -39.56 15.90
C CYS A 461 -7.38 -39.25 14.43
N THR A 462 -8.39 -38.40 14.19
CA THR A 462 -8.80 -38.02 12.83
C THR A 462 -7.71 -37.24 12.10
N PHE A 463 -7.04 -36.31 12.79
CA PHE A 463 -5.90 -35.56 12.26
C PHE A 463 -4.75 -36.49 11.81
N VAL A 464 -4.41 -37.46 12.66
CA VAL A 464 -3.38 -38.45 12.37
C VAL A 464 -3.77 -39.29 11.16
N GLU A 465 -5.01 -39.81 11.10
CA GLU A 465 -5.51 -40.61 9.98
C GLU A 465 -5.43 -39.85 8.65
N GLN A 466 -5.83 -38.57 8.64
CA GLN A 466 -5.75 -37.71 7.47
C GLN A 466 -4.29 -37.44 7.05
N SER A 467 -3.40 -37.25 8.02
CA SER A 467 -1.97 -37.01 7.77
C SER A 467 -1.28 -38.26 7.20
N SER A 468 -1.60 -39.44 7.73
CA SER A 468 -1.09 -40.73 7.24
C SER A 468 -1.64 -41.10 5.87
N ALA A 469 -2.87 -40.72 5.53
CA ALA A 469 -3.42 -40.90 4.18
C ALA A 469 -2.66 -40.08 3.12
N ASN A 470 -2.16 -38.89 3.50
CA ASN A 470 -1.38 -38.03 2.61
C ASN A 470 0.10 -38.43 2.51
N ASN A 471 0.65 -39.10 3.53
CA ASN A 471 2.04 -39.54 3.59
C ASN A 471 2.15 -41.06 3.81
N SER A 472 2.21 -41.83 2.73
CA SER A 472 2.24 -43.31 2.72
C SER A 472 3.45 -43.96 3.43
N ASN A 473 4.42 -43.17 3.90
CA ASN A 473 5.69 -43.66 4.45
C ASN A 473 5.81 -43.48 5.98
N THR A 474 4.82 -42.87 6.64
CA THR A 474 4.80 -42.74 8.11
C THR A 474 3.90 -43.79 8.74
N PRO A 475 4.42 -44.69 9.59
CA PRO A 475 3.60 -45.64 10.32
C PRO A 475 2.58 -44.88 11.19
N SER A 476 1.32 -45.34 11.18
CA SER A 476 0.29 -44.79 12.06
C SER A 476 0.75 -44.98 13.52
N PRO A 477 0.71 -43.94 14.36
CA PRO A 477 1.04 -44.06 15.77
C PRO A 477 0.07 -45.01 16.48
N ASP A 478 0.55 -45.62 17.57
CA ASP A 478 -0.23 -46.53 18.40
C ASP A 478 -1.42 -45.80 19.08
N SER A 479 -2.51 -46.53 19.30
CA SER A 479 -3.73 -46.08 19.98
C SER A 479 -3.46 -45.45 21.35
N THR A 480 -2.48 -45.98 22.09
CA THR A 480 -2.03 -45.45 23.38
C THR A 480 -1.40 -44.06 23.23
N THR A 481 -0.59 -43.87 22.19
CA THR A 481 0.07 -42.60 21.90
C THR A 481 -0.93 -41.54 21.46
N ILE A 482 -1.96 -41.93 20.69
CA ILE A 482 -3.06 -41.04 20.30
C ILE A 482 -3.83 -40.56 21.55
N THR A 483 -4.16 -41.50 22.44
CA THR A 483 -4.89 -41.19 23.68
C THR A 483 -4.11 -40.25 24.57
N LEU A 484 -2.85 -40.58 24.89
CA LEU A 484 -1.99 -39.75 25.72
C LEU A 484 -1.78 -38.36 25.10
N LYS A 485 -1.61 -38.26 23.78
CA LYS A 485 -1.41 -36.97 23.13
C LYS A 485 -2.66 -36.08 23.13
N GLY A 486 -3.84 -36.68 22.96
CA GLY A 486 -5.12 -35.97 23.12
C GLY A 486 -5.30 -35.41 24.53
N ILE A 487 -4.91 -36.18 25.55
CA ILE A 487 -4.92 -35.73 26.97
C ILE A 487 -3.89 -34.60 27.18
N GLU A 488 -2.66 -34.75 26.69
CA GLU A 488 -1.62 -33.71 26.79
C GLU A 488 -2.10 -32.38 26.22
N ASN A 489 -2.66 -32.38 25.02
CA ASN A 489 -3.17 -31.18 24.37
C ASN A 489 -4.32 -30.56 25.18
N SER A 490 -5.24 -31.39 25.66
CA SER A 490 -6.41 -30.97 26.46
C SER A 490 -6.02 -30.30 27.77
N ILE A 491 -5.13 -30.92 28.53
CA ILE A 491 -4.67 -30.37 29.82
C ILE A 491 -3.82 -29.12 29.59
N THR A 492 -2.99 -29.10 28.54
CA THR A 492 -2.22 -27.91 28.15
C THR A 492 -3.14 -26.72 27.84
N ALA A 493 -4.17 -26.95 27.01
CA ALA A 493 -5.17 -25.96 26.64
C ALA A 493 -5.90 -25.39 27.87
N MET A 494 -6.31 -26.27 28.79
CA MET A 494 -6.97 -25.87 30.02
C MET A 494 -6.05 -25.03 30.92
N ILE A 495 -4.80 -25.44 31.12
CA ILE A 495 -3.83 -24.70 31.95
C ILE A 495 -3.60 -23.30 31.40
N ASP A 496 -3.41 -23.19 30.08
CA ASP A 496 -3.22 -21.91 29.41
C ASP A 496 -4.41 -20.97 29.65
N ASP A 497 -5.63 -21.48 29.56
CA ASP A 497 -6.86 -20.70 29.80
C ASP A 497 -7.10 -20.36 31.28
N ILE A 498 -6.73 -21.26 32.21
CA ILE A 498 -6.77 -20.97 33.66
C ILE A 498 -5.77 -19.84 33.98
N LEU A 499 -4.57 -19.87 33.40
CA LEU A 499 -3.58 -18.80 33.57
C LEU A 499 -4.11 -17.46 33.02
N VAL A 500 -4.74 -17.44 31.85
CA VAL A 500 -5.40 -16.24 31.30
C VAL A 500 -6.52 -15.75 32.22
N GLY A 501 -7.29 -16.67 32.82
CA GLY A 501 -8.34 -16.32 33.78
C GLY A 501 -7.78 -15.64 35.03
N TYR A 502 -6.69 -16.16 35.61
CA TYR A 502 -6.03 -15.53 36.77
C TYR A 502 -5.43 -14.19 36.40
N ALA A 503 -4.79 -14.11 35.24
CA ALA A 503 -4.24 -12.87 34.71
C ALA A 503 -5.33 -11.80 34.53
N SER A 504 -6.50 -12.17 34.02
CA SER A 504 -7.66 -11.28 33.88
C SER A 504 -8.24 -10.87 35.24
N ALA A 505 -8.25 -11.77 36.23
CA ALA A 505 -8.68 -11.47 37.59
C ALA A 505 -7.71 -10.51 38.30
N GLN A 506 -6.40 -10.65 38.09
CA GLN A 506 -5.40 -9.72 38.62
C GLN A 506 -5.61 -8.30 38.08
N LEU A 507 -5.90 -8.17 36.78
CA LEU A 507 -6.21 -6.88 36.16
C LEU A 507 -7.50 -6.25 36.69
N MET A 508 -8.57 -7.04 36.80
CA MET A 508 -9.93 -6.49 36.98
C MET A 508 -10.39 -6.45 38.44
N ILE A 509 -9.85 -7.31 39.32
CA ILE A 509 -10.25 -7.42 40.73
C ILE A 509 -9.16 -6.85 41.65
N ALA A 510 -7.92 -7.29 41.49
CA ALA A 510 -6.81 -6.83 42.34
C ALA A 510 -6.24 -5.47 41.92
N ASP A 511 -6.47 -5.05 40.67
CA ASP A 511 -5.86 -3.85 40.07
C ASP A 511 -4.32 -3.89 40.16
N ASP A 512 -3.74 -5.09 40.09
CA ASP A 512 -2.28 -5.31 40.09
C ASP A 512 -1.77 -5.38 38.65
N LEU A 513 -1.29 -4.24 38.16
CA LEU A 513 -0.91 -4.03 36.76
C LEU A 513 0.41 -3.27 36.62
N VAL A 514 1.12 -3.53 35.52
CA VAL A 514 2.36 -2.86 35.15
C VAL A 514 2.31 -2.38 33.71
N GLU A 515 2.88 -1.20 33.45
CA GLU A 515 2.94 -0.63 32.10
C GLU A 515 4.16 -1.16 31.34
N THR A 516 3.93 -1.68 30.14
CA THR A 516 4.96 -2.19 29.22
C THR A 516 4.92 -1.41 27.90
N SER A 517 6.08 -1.23 27.28
CA SER A 517 6.17 -0.57 25.97
C SER A 517 5.49 -1.42 24.89
N ALA A 518 4.68 -0.75 24.08
CA ALA A 518 3.95 -1.35 22.98
C ALA A 518 4.16 -0.53 21.70
N THR A 519 4.07 -1.19 20.55
CA THR A 519 4.16 -0.56 19.23
C THR A 519 2.83 -0.74 18.51
N VAL A 520 2.13 0.36 18.23
CA VAL A 520 0.85 0.37 17.52
C VAL A 520 1.06 0.70 16.06
N SER A 521 0.49 -0.11 15.18
CA SER A 521 0.40 0.16 13.74
C SER A 521 -0.90 0.89 13.43
N LEU A 522 -0.79 2.16 13.05
CA LEU A 522 -1.92 2.99 12.63
C LEU A 522 -2.05 3.01 11.11
N SER A 523 -3.30 3.09 10.64
CA SER A 523 -3.62 3.33 9.23
C SER A 523 -3.18 4.74 8.85
N ALA A 524 -2.34 4.84 7.82
CA ALA A 524 -1.77 6.09 7.35
C ALA A 524 -1.85 6.18 5.81
N ILE A 525 -1.50 7.35 5.29
CA ILE A 525 -1.40 7.60 3.85
C ILE A 525 0.02 8.05 3.51
N GLY A 526 0.64 7.33 2.59
CA GLY A 526 1.88 7.73 1.92
C GLY A 526 1.62 8.25 0.51
N PHE A 527 2.64 8.89 -0.07
CA PHE A 527 2.64 9.28 -1.48
C PHE A 527 2.99 8.10 -2.36
N GLY A 528 2.14 7.79 -3.35
CA GLY A 528 2.44 6.90 -4.47
C GLY A 528 2.98 5.51 -4.11
N LYS A 529 3.42 4.79 -5.13
CA LYS A 529 4.34 3.65 -4.93
C LYS A 529 5.76 4.12 -5.21
N SER A 530 6.72 3.65 -4.44
CA SER A 530 8.13 4.06 -4.55
C SER A 530 8.70 3.86 -5.96
N ILE A 531 8.26 2.83 -6.70
CA ILE A 531 8.67 2.64 -8.10
C ILE A 531 8.32 3.83 -9.02
N TYR A 532 7.14 4.42 -8.89
CA TYR A 532 6.75 5.58 -9.69
C TYR A 532 7.48 6.85 -9.23
N ILE A 533 7.81 6.95 -7.94
CA ILE A 533 8.59 8.06 -7.39
C ILE A 533 10.00 8.08 -7.98
N TYR A 534 10.69 6.93 -8.00
CA TYR A 534 12.04 6.83 -8.57
C TYR A 534 12.06 7.13 -10.07
N ILE A 535 11.09 6.60 -10.83
CA ILE A 535 10.99 6.88 -12.27
C ILE A 535 10.70 8.37 -12.51
N ASN A 536 9.81 8.98 -11.72
CA ASN A 536 9.49 10.40 -11.85
C ASN A 536 10.70 11.29 -11.57
N PHE A 537 11.50 10.96 -10.55
CA PHE A 537 12.74 11.63 -10.26
C PHE A 537 13.76 11.49 -11.40
N ALA A 538 13.91 10.28 -11.96
CA ALA A 538 14.80 10.02 -13.09
C ALA A 538 14.40 10.83 -14.34
N ILE A 539 13.12 10.87 -14.70
CA ILE A 539 12.62 11.65 -15.84
C ILE A 539 12.83 13.15 -15.60
N SER A 540 12.50 13.65 -14.42
CA SER A 540 12.68 15.07 -14.07
C SER A 540 14.16 15.48 -14.15
N THR A 541 15.06 14.61 -13.69
CA THR A 541 16.51 14.82 -13.77
C THR A 541 17.00 14.78 -15.21
N LEU A 542 16.54 13.81 -16.02
CA LEU A 542 16.92 13.69 -17.42
C LEU A 542 16.49 14.89 -18.25
N VAL A 543 15.27 15.41 -18.04
CA VAL A 543 14.79 16.63 -18.71
C VAL A 543 15.65 17.84 -18.31
N LEU A 544 16.01 17.97 -17.03
CA LEU A 544 16.88 19.05 -16.58
C LEU A 544 18.29 18.95 -17.19
N LEU A 545 18.86 17.74 -17.23
CA LEU A 545 20.15 17.49 -17.87
C LEU A 545 20.12 17.81 -19.36
N LEU A 546 19.05 17.42 -20.07
CA LEU A 546 18.88 17.71 -21.49
C LEU A 546 18.83 19.22 -21.76
N VAL A 547 18.10 19.98 -20.94
CA VAL A 547 18.05 21.44 -21.03
C VAL A 547 19.41 22.05 -20.73
N ALA A 548 20.11 21.56 -19.70
CA ALA A 548 21.44 22.06 -19.31
C ALA A 548 22.51 21.76 -20.38
N GLU A 549 22.52 20.56 -20.95
CA GLU A 549 23.43 20.16 -22.03
C GLU A 549 23.22 21.05 -23.26
N GLU A 550 21.98 21.25 -23.68
CA GLU A 550 21.67 22.12 -24.82
C GLU A 550 21.99 23.60 -24.54
N ALA A 551 21.78 24.06 -23.30
CA ALA A 551 22.22 25.39 -22.87
C ALA A 551 23.74 25.53 -23.00
N ILE A 552 24.52 24.56 -22.51
CA ILE A 552 25.99 24.60 -22.58
C ILE A 552 26.46 24.52 -24.03
N ARG A 553 25.92 23.59 -24.82
CA ARG A 553 26.27 23.36 -26.24
C ARG A 553 26.06 24.60 -27.09
N THR A 554 25.03 25.39 -26.80
CA THR A 554 24.69 26.60 -27.54
C THR A 554 25.19 27.89 -26.88
N LYS A 555 26.03 27.80 -25.84
CA LYS A 555 26.54 28.93 -25.04
C LYS A 555 25.42 29.82 -24.48
N GLY A 556 24.35 29.20 -24.01
CA GLY A 556 23.14 29.85 -23.52
C GLY A 556 22.33 30.48 -24.64
N TRP A 557 22.20 29.80 -25.79
CA TRP A 557 21.43 30.28 -26.95
C TRP A 557 21.75 31.72 -27.41
N ARG A 558 23.00 32.19 -27.23
CA ARG A 558 23.42 33.56 -27.59
C ARG A 558 23.29 33.90 -29.08
N ASP A 559 23.32 32.90 -29.95
CA ASP A 559 23.22 33.04 -31.41
C ASP A 559 21.83 32.71 -31.97
N LEU A 560 20.77 32.78 -31.14
CA LEU A 560 19.41 32.46 -31.56
C LEU A 560 18.93 33.48 -32.62
N PRO A 561 18.51 33.04 -33.82
CA PRO A 561 17.94 33.95 -34.81
C PRO A 561 16.58 34.48 -34.31
N ALA A 562 16.30 35.76 -34.59
CA ALA A 562 15.00 36.39 -34.26
C ALA A 562 13.83 35.74 -35.00
N PHE A 563 14.11 35.06 -36.13
CA PHE A 563 13.11 34.34 -36.90
C PHE A 563 12.60 33.10 -36.16
N ASP A 564 11.28 32.98 -36.08
CA ASP A 564 10.57 31.88 -35.43
C ASP A 564 9.67 31.18 -36.45
N TYR A 565 9.97 29.93 -36.80
CA TYR A 565 9.14 29.17 -37.74
C TYR A 565 7.85 28.63 -37.11
N THR A 566 7.68 28.77 -35.79
CA THR A 566 6.45 28.44 -35.06
C THR A 566 5.51 29.64 -34.93
N ASP A 567 6.01 30.86 -35.16
CA ASP A 567 5.20 32.07 -35.19
C ASP A 567 4.70 32.36 -36.61
N LEU A 568 3.38 32.41 -36.76
CA LEU A 568 2.69 32.76 -38.00
C LEU A 568 3.07 34.16 -38.49
N ALA A 569 3.33 35.10 -37.59
CA ALA A 569 3.74 36.46 -37.96
C ALA A 569 5.11 36.45 -38.63
N HIS A 570 6.07 35.72 -38.06
CA HIS A 570 7.41 35.59 -38.62
C HIS A 570 7.41 34.83 -39.95
N LEU A 571 6.58 33.79 -40.09
CA LEU A 571 6.38 33.07 -41.35
C LEU A 571 5.75 33.96 -42.45
N ALA A 572 4.77 34.78 -42.10
CA ALA A 572 4.14 35.72 -43.05
C ALA A 572 5.13 36.79 -43.53
N ILE A 573 5.95 37.33 -42.63
CA ILE A 573 6.99 38.32 -42.98
C ILE A 573 8.08 37.68 -43.84
N ALA A 574 8.53 36.46 -43.50
CA ALA A 574 9.56 35.76 -44.26
C ALA A 574 9.08 35.34 -45.66
N SER A 575 7.84 34.86 -45.79
CA SER A 575 7.25 34.52 -47.10
C SER A 575 7.04 35.75 -47.97
N SER A 576 6.62 36.89 -47.38
CA SER A 576 6.48 38.15 -48.10
C SER A 576 7.82 38.68 -48.63
N LYS A 577 8.90 38.62 -47.84
CA LYS A 577 10.24 39.06 -48.28
C LYS A 577 10.92 38.10 -49.25
N GLY A 578 10.74 36.79 -49.06
CA GLY A 578 11.24 35.80 -50.02
C GLY A 578 10.51 35.86 -51.37
N GLY A 579 9.22 36.22 -51.37
CA GLY A 579 8.44 36.43 -52.58
C GLY A 579 8.90 37.63 -53.41
N THR A 580 9.32 38.72 -52.78
CA THR A 580 9.86 39.90 -53.48
C THR A 580 11.22 39.61 -54.11
N ASP A 581 12.11 38.90 -53.42
CA ASP A 581 13.43 38.52 -53.99
C ASP A 581 13.29 37.55 -55.18
N ILE A 582 12.36 36.59 -55.12
CA ILE A 582 12.10 35.70 -56.26
C ILE A 582 11.48 36.49 -57.43
N ALA A 583 10.54 37.41 -57.16
CA ALA A 583 9.97 38.26 -58.19
C ALA A 583 11.02 39.16 -58.87
N ASP A 584 11.96 39.71 -58.10
CA ASP A 584 13.06 40.53 -58.62
C ASP A 584 14.10 39.72 -59.42
N VAL A 585 14.39 38.48 -59.03
CA VAL A 585 15.23 37.55 -59.82
C VAL A 585 14.54 37.10 -61.11
N THR A 586 13.20 36.95 -61.08
CA THR A 586 12.44 36.56 -62.27
C THR A 586 12.31 37.71 -63.26
N THR A 587 12.12 38.95 -62.77
CA THR A 587 12.08 40.13 -63.64
C THR A 587 13.45 40.48 -64.21
N SER A 588 14.54 40.37 -63.43
CA SER A 588 15.91 40.56 -63.95
C SER A 588 16.35 39.47 -64.92
N GLY A 589 15.91 38.21 -64.73
CA GLY A 589 16.14 37.12 -65.68
C GLY A 589 15.34 37.25 -66.99
N VAL A 590 14.17 37.91 -66.97
CA VAL A 590 13.40 38.23 -68.17
C VAL A 590 14.01 39.43 -68.92
N SER A 591 14.60 40.39 -68.20
CA SER A 591 15.30 41.53 -68.83
C SER A 591 16.56 41.11 -69.61
N GLN A 592 17.32 40.12 -69.13
CA GLN A 592 18.50 39.59 -69.87
C GLN A 592 18.14 38.71 -71.08
N ALA A 593 16.92 38.21 -71.19
CA ALA A 593 16.45 37.48 -72.37
C ALA A 593 15.82 38.40 -73.44
N GLY A 594 15.65 39.69 -73.14
CA GLY A 594 15.06 40.68 -74.05
C GLY A 594 16.05 41.61 -74.75
N GLU A 595 17.32 41.59 -74.37
CA GLU A 595 18.35 42.50 -74.90
C GLU A 595 19.24 41.79 -75.94
N ASP A 596 18.60 41.14 -76.90
CA ASP A 596 19.23 40.60 -78.12
C ASP A 596 18.17 40.48 -79.24
N ARG A 597 17.49 41.59 -79.54
CA ARG A 597 16.77 41.79 -80.82
C ARG A 597 16.50 43.26 -81.09
N SER A 598 17.32 43.78 -82.01
CA SER A 598 17.10 44.86 -82.99
C SER A 598 15.93 45.82 -82.78
N GLU A 599 16.30 47.11 -82.78
CA GLU A 599 15.51 48.24 -83.29
C GLU A 599 14.66 47.83 -84.49
N ASP A 600 13.34 47.87 -84.33
CA ASP A 600 12.42 48.49 -85.27
C ASP A 600 11.00 48.48 -84.67
N GLU A 601 10.22 49.46 -85.11
CA GLU A 601 8.77 49.62 -84.89
C GLU A 601 8.32 50.47 -83.69
N LYS A 602 8.18 51.76 -84.03
CA LYS A 602 7.38 52.78 -83.35
C LYS A 602 5.90 52.37 -83.21
N GLU A 603 5.32 52.83 -82.11
CA GLU A 603 3.99 53.48 -82.06
C GLU A 603 2.75 52.60 -82.27
N THR A 604 2.34 51.88 -81.22
CA THR A 604 0.95 51.83 -80.70
C THR A 604 0.93 50.96 -79.44
N ASP A 605 0.88 51.57 -78.25
CA ASP A 605 0.19 51.04 -77.05
C ASP A 605 0.45 51.92 -75.80
N ARG A 606 0.16 53.22 -75.92
CA ARG A 606 -0.23 54.02 -74.76
C ARG A 606 -1.71 53.81 -74.55
N HIS A 607 -2.11 52.74 -73.85
CA HIS A 607 -3.34 52.62 -73.05
C HIS A 607 -3.59 51.14 -72.68
N ARG A 608 -2.86 50.60 -71.69
CA ARG A 608 -3.27 49.49 -70.78
C ARG A 608 -2.08 49.05 -69.92
N GLY A 609 -1.85 49.75 -68.82
CA GLY A 609 -0.82 49.37 -67.84
C GLY A 609 -0.96 50.06 -66.49
N LEU A 610 -2.10 50.70 -66.22
CA LEU A 610 -2.39 51.47 -65.02
C LEU A 610 -3.74 51.01 -64.47
N SER A 611 -3.82 49.82 -63.87
CA SER A 611 -5.01 49.43 -63.11
C SER A 611 -4.84 48.34 -62.04
N TYR A 612 -3.63 47.84 -61.76
CA TYR A 612 -3.47 46.76 -60.76
C TYR A 612 -2.62 47.10 -59.52
N SER A 613 -1.99 48.27 -59.42
CA SER A 613 -1.20 48.65 -58.24
C SER A 613 -1.94 49.53 -57.20
N TRP A 614 -3.19 49.89 -57.45
CA TRP A 614 -3.98 50.79 -56.58
C TRP A 614 -5.02 50.09 -55.69
N SER A 615 -5.26 48.78 -55.86
CA SER A 615 -6.30 48.04 -55.13
C SER A 615 -5.81 47.40 -53.82
N LEU A 616 -4.51 47.12 -53.65
CA LEU A 616 -3.96 46.53 -52.43
C LEU A 616 -3.71 47.54 -51.30
N ALA A 617 -3.45 48.81 -51.64
CA ALA A 617 -3.21 49.87 -50.65
C ALA A 617 -4.48 50.36 -49.92
N ARG A 618 -5.68 49.95 -50.35
CA ARG A 618 -6.96 50.34 -49.75
C ARG A 618 -7.53 49.31 -48.77
N LEU A 619 -7.05 48.06 -48.79
CA LEU A 619 -7.49 47.01 -47.87
C LEU A 619 -6.71 46.98 -46.55
N GLN A 620 -5.46 47.46 -46.53
CA GLN A 620 -4.67 47.58 -45.29
C GLN A 620 -5.00 48.83 -44.44
N ARG A 621 -5.81 49.76 -44.95
CA ARG A 621 -6.22 50.99 -44.22
C ARG A 621 -7.57 50.89 -43.50
N LEU A 622 -8.27 49.76 -43.58
CA LEU A 622 -9.60 49.60 -42.97
C LEU A 622 -9.61 48.69 -41.72
N THR A 623 -8.47 48.13 -41.30
CA THR A 623 -8.40 47.27 -40.10
C THR A 623 -7.55 47.87 -38.95
N SER A 624 -7.10 49.11 -39.08
CA SER A 624 -6.29 49.82 -38.06
C SER A 624 -7.00 51.09 -37.57
N ASN A 625 -8.25 50.94 -37.11
CA ASN A 625 -8.90 51.86 -36.17
C ASN A 625 -10.33 51.39 -35.85
N ARG A 626 -10.49 50.59 -34.79
CA ARG A 626 -11.64 50.71 -33.88
C ARG A 626 -11.46 49.87 -32.63
N ASP A 627 -11.45 50.56 -31.49
CA ASP A 627 -11.56 49.99 -30.16
C ASP A 627 -12.89 49.27 -29.93
N GLN A 628 -12.79 48.22 -29.10
CA GLN A 628 -13.76 47.69 -28.14
C GLN A 628 -15.25 47.97 -28.36
N SER A 629 -16.01 46.93 -28.74
CA SER A 629 -17.22 46.49 -28.01
C SER A 629 -17.88 45.29 -28.71
N TYR A 630 -18.46 44.43 -27.88
CA TYR A 630 -19.19 43.19 -28.17
C TYR A 630 -19.91 43.10 -29.52
N THR A 631 -19.72 41.99 -30.24
CA THR A 631 -20.76 41.49 -31.15
C THR A 631 -20.79 39.97 -31.21
N ARG A 632 -21.89 39.40 -30.70
CA ARG A 632 -22.41 38.08 -31.09
C ARG A 632 -22.71 38.13 -32.60
N VAL A 633 -22.20 37.16 -33.35
CA VAL A 633 -22.60 36.98 -34.75
C VAL A 633 -23.86 36.12 -34.79
N ARG A 634 -24.97 36.73 -35.19
CA ARG A 634 -26.25 36.08 -35.52
C ARG A 634 -26.21 35.80 -37.03
N ILE A 635 -26.19 34.54 -37.42
CA ILE A 635 -26.21 34.16 -38.83
C ILE A 635 -27.65 34.25 -39.32
N LEU A 636 -27.92 35.18 -40.24
CA LEU A 636 -29.15 35.22 -41.04
C LEU A 636 -28.89 34.40 -42.31
N LEU A 637 -29.66 33.33 -42.47
CA LEU A 637 -29.70 32.51 -43.68
C LEU A 637 -30.45 33.29 -44.77
N ARG A 638 -29.82 33.37 -45.95
CA ARG A 638 -30.47 33.85 -47.17
C ARG A 638 -31.07 32.63 -47.88
N GLU A 639 -32.40 32.63 -47.97
CA GLU A 639 -33.20 31.67 -48.70
C GLU A 639 -33.10 31.99 -50.20
N GLU A 640 -32.68 31.03 -51.02
CA GLU A 640 -32.95 31.06 -52.46
C GLU A 640 -33.93 29.94 -52.80
N GLU A 641 -35.10 30.36 -53.29
CA GLU A 641 -36.16 29.54 -53.85
C GLU A 641 -35.67 28.76 -55.07
N GLY A 642 -35.92 27.44 -55.06
CA GLY A 642 -35.72 26.56 -56.22
C GLY A 642 -36.56 25.30 -56.06
N ARG A 643 -37.79 25.39 -56.57
CA ARG A 643 -38.88 24.41 -56.47
C ARG A 643 -38.72 23.27 -57.49
N GLU A 644 -38.79 22.05 -56.95
CA GLU A 644 -39.37 20.77 -57.45
C GLU A 644 -39.07 20.27 -58.88
N ASP A 645 -38.34 19.15 -58.96
CA ASP A 645 -38.82 17.82 -59.39
C ASP A 645 -37.60 16.87 -59.41
N GLY A 646 -37.48 15.88 -58.53
CA GLY A 646 -38.24 14.62 -58.57
C GLY A 646 -37.31 13.49 -59.01
N GLY A 647 -36.66 12.78 -58.07
CA GLY A 647 -35.84 11.62 -58.40
C GLY A 647 -34.84 11.20 -57.32
N SER A 648 -35.18 10.14 -56.60
CA SER A 648 -34.49 9.51 -55.47
C SER A 648 -33.01 9.12 -55.71
N GLY A 649 -32.19 9.27 -54.66
CA GLY A 649 -31.14 8.29 -54.36
C GLY A 649 -29.78 8.82 -53.90
N LEU A 650 -29.66 9.09 -52.59
CA LEU A 650 -28.44 9.03 -51.76
C LEU A 650 -27.20 9.84 -52.20
N ASN A 651 -26.97 10.97 -51.53
CA ASN A 651 -25.61 11.42 -51.23
C ASN A 651 -25.54 12.24 -49.93
N ARG A 652 -24.65 11.75 -49.05
CA ARG A 652 -23.68 12.50 -48.24
C ARG A 652 -24.18 13.64 -47.35
N PHE A 653 -24.27 13.31 -46.06
CA PHE A 653 -23.97 14.27 -45.00
C PHE A 653 -22.44 14.39 -44.83
N SER A 654 -21.90 15.59 -45.01
CA SER A 654 -20.62 16.00 -44.40
C SER A 654 -20.93 17.12 -43.41
N LEU A 655 -20.83 16.80 -42.12
CA LEU A 655 -20.90 17.77 -41.04
C LEU A 655 -19.49 18.31 -40.81
N GLY A 656 -19.32 19.62 -41.00
CA GLY A 656 -18.15 20.38 -40.58
C GLY A 656 -18.15 20.55 -39.05
N VAL A 657 -16.97 20.46 -38.48
CA VAL A 657 -16.68 20.53 -37.05
C VAL A 657 -16.75 21.97 -36.53
N ALA A 658 -17.20 22.06 -35.27
CA ALA A 658 -17.40 23.18 -34.35
C ALA A 658 -16.58 24.46 -34.52
#